data_AF-A0A212F753-F1
#
_entry.id   AF-A0A212F753-F1
#
_cell.length_a   1.000
_cell.length_b   1.000
_cell.length_c   1.000
_cell.angle_alpha   90.00
_cell.angle_beta   90.00
_cell.angle_gamma   90.00
#
_symmetry.space_group_name_H-M   'P 1'
#
loop_
_entity.id
_entity.type
_entity.pdbx_description
1 polymer ?
#
loop_
_entity_poly.entity_id
_entity_poly.type
_entity_poly.pdbx_seq_one_letter_code
_entity_poly.pdbx_strand_id
1 'polypeptide(L)'
;MTESTPFYVDRAKVGRANCKGCKAHCESGQLRIAKLVASPYGENQQMKSWHHVNCLMNVLLKQRPTTKRIDSIDDIGNWDNISKEDQEFIIKEVNQMEKTYADKYSGKYTAKVIKNEHSQTELKSPNISLNDEIKLKTEDDKFSIFFTLCKEISKVDAYTEKTAIVNNFFTNGCDGKKFNGDLVLWCKFLLPQVSKRVYNLKSKQLIKLFARIFNTDHDDMLTHLENGDIADTLQNFFQKSNTYKPATQSSLTLQIVDDFLHELSKLTKEEEQIYHFKKIIKNCTLDDLKMLIRLIKGDLRINAGPKHILEGVHPDAYSVFQTSRDLDMVLERVLPQSSEVKHKDAMHRNVQAKLSIMTPVLPMLAEACKSVEMAMKKCPNGMFSEIKYDGERVQVHKKGNEFKYFSRALKPVMAHKVSHFKDYLPQAFPKGVDLILDAEVLMVDLKTGKPLPFGTLGIHKQSEFKDAGVCLYIFDCLYYNGEILIDMPIKKRRQILHDNMVEIKNHVMFSEQELIYKPSDLANMIAKVLQLGLEGLVLKDLESTYDPGKRHWLKVKKDYLFDGAMADTADLIVLGAWFGTGKKGGMMSVFLMGCLDKFRNKWVTVTKVHTGHDDSTLERLQKELSPLMVKISQDSNKVPNWLDCKKGMIPDFVAADPKKQPVWEITGTELTKANLHTADGISVRFPRVTRIRDDKNWETATNLEELKHLYKASKEKTDVSLLNKLAATADDYVPPEKKPKQSPKTAKNKTSPVSNTLDKCFAKYAKRNEKSPINQHNDKKNADSDDDSDRTDIEDTSPMKKDIKPKLLPENPLPDVFINKRLGFYPDFISIPERERFHFERHWVAYGGIVIKSLKKIDVDYVIHNNNKIGFSEMMKLKRKLPPDVRHVTKSWLIKCINCVKLCDTKNYTVIVKPFQ
;
A
#
# COMPACT_ATOMS: atom_id res chain seq x y z
N MET A 1 30.01 -7.46 -28.74
CA MET A 1 30.55 -8.80 -29.05
C MET A 1 29.62 -9.38 -30.10
N THR A 2 30.12 -9.64 -31.30
CA THR A 2 29.37 -10.25 -32.41
C THR A 2 28.88 -11.64 -32.00
N GLU A 3 27.63 -11.96 -32.29
CA GLU A 3 27.02 -13.29 -32.14
C GLU A 3 28.00 -14.36 -32.65
N SER A 4 28.62 -15.13 -31.77
CA SER A 4 29.47 -16.25 -32.21
C SER A 4 28.60 -17.48 -32.36
N THR A 5 28.07 -17.70 -33.57
CA THR A 5 27.58 -19.03 -33.95
C THR A 5 28.73 -20.03 -33.74
N PRO A 6 28.51 -21.21 -33.16
CA PRO A 6 29.60 -22.15 -32.85
C PRO A 6 30.28 -22.75 -34.09
N PHE A 7 29.59 -22.78 -35.23
CA PHE A 7 30.09 -23.27 -36.51
C PHE A 7 30.01 -22.19 -37.59
N TYR A 8 30.77 -22.35 -38.67
CA TYR A 8 30.82 -21.42 -39.79
C TYR A 8 31.10 -22.15 -41.10
N VAL A 9 30.36 -21.86 -42.17
CA VAL A 9 30.54 -22.51 -43.48
C VAL A 9 31.02 -21.52 -44.54
N ASP A 10 31.90 -21.97 -45.44
CA ASP A 10 32.40 -21.15 -46.54
C ASP A 10 32.93 -22.02 -47.68
N ARG A 11 33.02 -21.47 -48.89
CA ARG A 11 33.85 -22.03 -49.96
C ARG A 11 35.25 -21.46 -49.85
N ALA A 12 36.26 -22.32 -49.93
CA ALA A 12 37.64 -21.91 -49.74
C ALA A 12 38.06 -20.89 -50.83
N LYS A 13 38.18 -19.61 -50.46
CA LYS A 13 38.62 -18.56 -51.40
C LYS A 13 40.07 -18.78 -51.87
N VAL A 14 40.92 -19.36 -51.03
CA VAL A 14 42.32 -19.68 -51.33
C VAL A 14 42.66 -21.04 -50.70
N GLY A 15 43.44 -21.87 -51.40
CA GLY A 15 43.83 -23.22 -50.99
C GLY A 15 44.80 -23.32 -49.80
N ARG A 16 44.95 -22.28 -48.97
CA ARG A 16 45.98 -22.22 -47.90
C ARG A 16 45.58 -22.88 -46.58
N ALA A 17 44.31 -23.28 -46.40
CA ALA A 17 43.84 -23.83 -45.14
C ALA A 17 43.82 -25.37 -45.19
N ASN A 18 44.40 -26.01 -44.17
CA ASN A 18 44.40 -27.47 -44.05
C ASN A 18 43.23 -27.94 -43.19
N CYS A 19 42.54 -28.98 -43.66
CA CYS A 19 41.49 -29.66 -42.91
C CYS A 19 42.09 -30.25 -41.62
N LYS A 20 41.57 -29.87 -40.46
CA LYS A 20 42.05 -30.39 -39.17
C LYS A 20 41.68 -31.86 -38.91
N GLY A 21 40.82 -32.46 -39.73
CA GLY A 21 40.49 -33.88 -39.67
C GLY A 21 41.49 -34.77 -40.41
N CYS A 22 41.69 -34.55 -41.72
CA CYS A 22 42.56 -35.37 -42.57
C CYS A 22 43.94 -34.76 -42.87
N LYS A 23 44.20 -33.52 -42.41
CA LYS A 23 45.41 -32.72 -42.68
C LYS A 23 45.69 -32.36 -44.15
N ALA A 24 44.84 -32.77 -45.09
CA ALA A 24 44.91 -32.35 -46.50
C ALA A 24 44.49 -30.87 -46.67
N HIS A 25 44.92 -30.26 -47.78
CA HIS A 25 44.56 -28.88 -48.12
C HIS A 25 43.09 -28.80 -48.55
N CYS A 26 42.39 -27.74 -48.13
CA CYS A 26 41.07 -27.39 -48.65
C CYS A 26 41.26 -26.52 -49.90
N GLU A 27 41.11 -27.11 -51.08
CA GLU A 27 41.40 -26.49 -52.37
C GLU A 27 40.49 -25.29 -52.67
N SER A 28 40.93 -24.38 -53.54
CA SER A 28 40.14 -23.20 -53.89
C SER A 28 38.80 -23.61 -54.52
N GLY A 29 37.71 -23.01 -54.07
CA GLY A 29 36.34 -23.34 -54.49
C GLY A 29 35.69 -24.50 -53.73
N GLN A 30 36.44 -25.27 -52.93
CA GLN A 30 35.92 -26.42 -52.19
C GLN A 30 35.08 -26.00 -50.97
N LEU A 31 33.96 -26.68 -50.73
CA LEU A 31 33.09 -26.48 -49.57
C LEU A 31 33.79 -26.95 -48.28
N ARG A 32 33.84 -26.09 -47.27
CA ARG A 32 34.44 -26.39 -45.97
C ARG A 32 33.63 -25.81 -44.83
N ILE A 33 33.74 -26.44 -43.67
CA ILE A 33 33.04 -26.05 -42.44
C ILE A 33 34.05 -25.90 -41.30
N ALA A 34 33.86 -24.88 -40.47
CA ALA A 34 34.73 -24.58 -39.33
C ALA A 34 34.00 -24.67 -38.01
N LYS A 35 34.73 -25.13 -36.98
CA LYS A 35 34.36 -24.98 -35.57
C LYS A 35 35.11 -23.78 -35.00
N LEU A 36 34.41 -22.88 -34.31
CA LEU A 36 35.04 -21.75 -33.63
C LEU A 36 35.69 -22.22 -32.32
N VAL A 37 36.98 -21.95 -32.19
CA VAL A 37 37.80 -22.30 -31.02
C VAL A 37 38.46 -21.06 -30.44
N ALA A 38 38.77 -21.05 -29.15
CA ALA A 38 39.49 -19.94 -28.54
C ALA A 38 40.86 -19.75 -29.22
N SER A 39 41.21 -18.51 -29.53
CA SER A 39 42.50 -18.15 -30.11
C SER A 39 43.60 -18.27 -29.05
N PRO A 40 44.74 -18.92 -29.33
CA PRO A 40 45.89 -18.93 -28.44
C PRO A 40 46.53 -17.54 -28.23
N TYR A 41 46.14 -16.54 -29.02
CA TYR A 41 46.79 -15.24 -29.12
C TYR A 41 46.02 -14.08 -28.45
N GLY A 42 44.91 -14.35 -27.73
CA GLY A 42 44.21 -13.32 -26.94
C GLY A 42 42.93 -13.82 -26.24
N GLU A 43 42.70 -13.37 -25.00
CA GLU A 43 41.66 -13.89 -24.07
C GLU A 43 40.19 -13.70 -24.50
N ASN A 44 39.90 -13.07 -25.64
CA ASN A 44 38.53 -12.93 -26.17
C ASN A 44 38.44 -13.01 -27.70
N GLN A 45 39.43 -13.62 -28.37
CA GLN A 45 39.41 -13.82 -29.82
C GLN A 45 39.08 -15.27 -30.17
N GLN A 46 38.19 -15.49 -31.14
CA GLN A 46 37.85 -16.82 -31.63
C GLN A 46 38.49 -17.06 -33.01
N MET A 47 39.04 -18.25 -33.23
CA MET A 47 39.67 -18.69 -34.47
C MET A 47 38.82 -19.78 -35.15
N LYS A 48 38.71 -19.71 -36.48
CA LYS A 48 38.01 -20.72 -37.29
C LYS A 48 38.92 -21.93 -37.54
N SER A 49 38.60 -23.07 -36.92
CA SER A 49 39.25 -24.35 -37.21
C SER A 49 38.56 -25.02 -38.39
N TRP A 50 39.15 -24.97 -39.59
CA TRP A 50 38.57 -25.49 -40.84
C TRP A 50 38.67 -27.01 -40.99
N HIS A 51 37.61 -27.62 -41.52
CA HIS A 51 37.49 -29.04 -41.85
C HIS A 51 36.75 -29.22 -43.19
N HIS A 52 36.99 -30.34 -43.89
CA HIS A 52 36.02 -30.84 -44.86
C HIS A 52 34.74 -31.25 -44.14
N VAL A 53 33.57 -31.13 -44.79
CA VAL A 53 32.26 -31.40 -44.20
C VAL A 53 32.23 -32.79 -43.54
N ASN A 54 32.57 -33.84 -44.29
CA ASN A 54 32.58 -35.22 -43.80
C ASN A 54 33.63 -35.44 -42.70
N CYS A 55 34.76 -34.72 -42.74
CA CYS A 55 35.77 -34.79 -41.70
C CYS A 55 35.27 -34.18 -40.38
N LEU A 56 34.50 -33.09 -40.42
CA LEU A 56 33.91 -32.52 -39.21
C LEU A 56 32.87 -33.47 -38.60
N MET A 57 32.00 -34.06 -39.43
CA MET A 57 30.98 -35.01 -38.94
C MET A 57 31.64 -36.22 -38.26
N ASN A 58 32.71 -36.78 -38.86
CA ASN A 58 33.49 -37.85 -38.26
C ASN A 58 34.19 -37.46 -36.95
N VAL A 59 34.63 -36.20 -36.83
CA VAL A 59 35.20 -35.68 -35.59
C VAL A 59 34.11 -35.57 -34.52
N LEU A 60 32.94 -35.02 -34.84
CA LEU A 60 31.80 -34.87 -33.93
C LEU A 60 31.25 -36.22 -33.45
N LEU A 61 31.22 -37.25 -34.32
CA LEU A 61 30.83 -38.62 -33.95
C LEU A 61 31.71 -39.26 -32.87
N LYS A 62 32.97 -38.83 -32.77
CA LYS A 62 33.95 -39.35 -31.80
C LYS A 62 33.97 -38.55 -30.48
N GLN A 63 33.24 -37.43 -30.40
CA GLN A 63 33.23 -36.57 -29.21
C GLN A 63 32.19 -37.04 -28.16
N ARG A 64 32.41 -36.64 -26.90
CA ARG A 64 31.53 -36.95 -25.76
C ARG A 64 30.12 -36.36 -25.97
N PRO A 65 29.06 -36.96 -25.39
CA PRO A 65 27.68 -36.48 -25.54
C PRO A 65 27.44 -35.04 -25.05
N THR A 66 28.29 -34.51 -24.18
CA THR A 66 28.18 -33.15 -23.61
C THR A 66 28.78 -32.07 -24.51
N THR A 67 29.44 -32.43 -25.61
CA THR A 67 30.02 -31.45 -26.53
C THR A 67 28.96 -30.90 -27.49
N LYS A 68 28.88 -29.57 -27.63
CA LYS A 68 27.94 -28.91 -28.55
C LYS A 68 28.11 -29.43 -29.99
N ARG A 69 27.03 -29.98 -30.55
CA ARG A 69 26.89 -30.40 -31.96
C ARG A 69 26.07 -29.35 -32.73
N ILE A 70 25.87 -29.60 -34.02
CA ILE A 70 24.99 -28.78 -34.86
C ILE A 70 23.55 -29.24 -34.56
N ASP A 71 22.79 -28.44 -33.79
CA ASP A 71 21.43 -28.77 -33.38
C ASP A 71 20.38 -28.05 -34.27
N SER A 72 20.71 -26.84 -34.75
CA SER A 72 19.91 -26.06 -35.70
C SER A 72 20.78 -25.54 -36.85
N ILE A 73 20.13 -25.15 -37.95
CA ILE A 73 20.76 -24.39 -39.04
C ILE A 73 21.35 -23.07 -38.51
N ASP A 74 20.72 -22.47 -37.49
CA ASP A 74 21.16 -21.22 -36.85
C ASP A 74 22.50 -21.36 -36.11
N ASP A 75 22.98 -22.57 -35.84
CA ASP A 75 24.30 -22.81 -35.25
C ASP A 75 25.44 -22.63 -36.28
N ILE A 76 25.12 -22.52 -37.58
CA ILE A 76 26.07 -22.39 -38.68
C ILE A 76 26.05 -20.95 -39.22
N GLY A 77 27.09 -20.19 -38.92
CA GLY A 77 27.28 -18.87 -39.50
C GLY A 77 27.57 -18.93 -41.00
N ASN A 78 27.10 -17.92 -41.74
CA ASN A 78 27.24 -17.78 -43.21
C ASN A 78 26.44 -18.80 -44.03
N TRP A 79 25.36 -19.35 -43.47
CA TRP A 79 24.47 -20.30 -44.12
C TRP A 79 23.76 -19.75 -45.36
N ASP A 80 23.27 -18.50 -45.32
CA ASP A 80 22.51 -17.89 -46.43
C ASP A 80 23.37 -17.55 -47.66
N ASN A 81 24.70 -17.63 -47.53
CA ASN A 81 25.66 -17.23 -48.58
C ASN A 81 26.26 -18.43 -49.35
N ILE A 82 25.83 -19.67 -49.08
CA ILE A 82 26.25 -20.89 -49.80
C ILE A 82 25.14 -21.40 -50.74
N SER A 83 25.47 -22.21 -51.74
CA SER A 83 24.47 -22.70 -52.71
C SER A 83 23.44 -23.63 -52.06
N LYS A 84 22.25 -23.72 -52.65
CA LYS A 84 21.20 -24.63 -52.17
C LYS A 84 21.64 -26.09 -52.20
N GLU A 85 22.43 -26.50 -53.21
CA GLU A 85 22.98 -27.85 -53.25
C GLU A 85 23.97 -28.11 -52.10
N ASP A 86 24.78 -27.11 -51.75
CA ASP A 86 25.72 -27.20 -50.62
C ASP A 86 24.97 -27.27 -49.27
N GLN A 87 23.87 -26.52 -49.12
CA GLN A 87 23.01 -26.56 -47.94
C GLN A 87 22.37 -27.93 -47.75
N GLU A 88 21.81 -28.50 -48.81
CA GLU A 88 21.23 -29.85 -48.80
C GLU A 88 22.29 -30.92 -48.50
N PHE A 89 23.49 -30.78 -49.06
CA PHE A 89 24.61 -31.68 -48.79
C PHE A 89 25.01 -31.66 -47.31
N ILE A 90 25.15 -30.48 -46.70
CA ILE A 90 25.50 -30.36 -45.29
C ILE A 90 24.40 -30.94 -44.38
N ILE A 91 23.13 -30.66 -44.67
CA ILE A 91 22.01 -31.20 -43.87
C ILE A 91 21.95 -32.72 -43.98
N LYS A 92 22.19 -33.28 -45.17
CA LYS A 92 22.28 -34.73 -45.37
C LYS A 92 23.38 -35.35 -44.50
N GLU A 93 24.57 -34.78 -44.53
CA GLU A 93 25.71 -35.27 -43.75
C GLU A 93 25.48 -35.14 -42.22
N VAL A 94 24.86 -34.05 -41.76
CA VAL A 94 24.52 -33.86 -40.32
C VAL A 94 23.46 -34.87 -39.88
N ASN A 95 22.41 -35.10 -40.68
CA ASN A 95 21.37 -36.08 -40.35
C ASN A 95 21.91 -37.51 -40.36
N GLN A 96 22.78 -37.84 -41.31
CA GLN A 96 23.43 -39.15 -41.37
C GLN A 96 24.34 -39.37 -40.15
N MET A 97 25.04 -38.32 -39.71
CA MET A 97 25.82 -38.31 -38.49
C MET A 97 24.94 -38.52 -37.24
N GLU A 98 23.86 -37.77 -37.08
CA GLU A 98 22.93 -37.89 -35.94
C GLU A 98 22.26 -39.27 -35.87
N LYS A 99 21.90 -39.84 -37.01
CA LYS A 99 21.38 -41.22 -37.10
C LYS A 99 22.43 -42.23 -36.63
N THR A 100 23.65 -42.14 -37.17
CA THR A 100 24.78 -43.02 -36.78
C THR A 100 25.14 -42.87 -35.30
N TYR A 101 25.01 -41.65 -34.76
CA TYR A 101 25.24 -41.39 -33.34
C TYR A 101 24.15 -42.00 -32.45
N ALA A 102 22.88 -41.87 -32.83
CA ALA A 102 21.78 -42.48 -32.10
C ALA A 102 21.86 -44.02 -32.09
N ASP A 103 22.24 -44.63 -33.22
CA ASP A 103 22.45 -46.07 -33.33
C ASP A 103 23.59 -46.57 -32.41
N LYS A 104 24.64 -45.76 -32.23
CA LYS A 104 25.79 -46.09 -31.35
C LYS A 104 25.48 -45.97 -29.85
N TYR A 105 24.45 -45.19 -29.47
CA TYR A 105 24.10 -44.90 -28.07
C TYR A 105 22.64 -45.28 -27.73
N SER A 106 22.16 -46.40 -28.31
CA SER A 106 20.79 -46.90 -28.20
C SER A 106 20.27 -46.88 -26.74
N GLY A 107 19.16 -46.16 -26.50
CA GLY A 107 18.45 -46.12 -25.22
C GLY A 107 18.71 -44.88 -24.34
N LYS A 108 19.64 -43.98 -24.69
CA LYS A 108 19.89 -42.73 -23.94
C LYS A 108 19.81 -41.44 -24.76
N TYR A 109 19.63 -41.54 -26.08
CA TYR A 109 19.64 -40.39 -26.98
C TYR A 109 18.68 -40.59 -28.17
N THR A 110 17.90 -39.56 -28.50
CA THR A 110 17.01 -39.50 -29.68
C THR A 110 17.65 -38.62 -30.76
N ALA A 111 17.81 -39.15 -31.97
CA ALA A 111 18.35 -38.38 -33.11
C ALA A 111 17.49 -37.14 -33.39
N LYS A 112 18.14 -35.97 -33.54
CA LYS A 112 17.49 -34.75 -34.00
C LYS A 112 17.64 -34.66 -35.52
N VAL A 113 16.54 -34.66 -36.25
CA VAL A 113 16.54 -34.53 -37.71
C VAL A 113 16.42 -33.06 -38.08
N ILE A 114 17.43 -32.52 -38.74
CA ILE A 114 17.42 -31.17 -39.32
C ILE A 114 16.77 -31.25 -40.70
N LYS A 115 15.72 -30.47 -40.96
CA LYS A 115 15.08 -30.41 -42.28
C LYS A 115 15.50 -29.12 -43.00
N ASN A 116 15.83 -29.24 -44.30
CA ASN A 116 15.98 -28.08 -45.17
C ASN A 116 14.59 -27.71 -45.69
N GLU A 117 13.89 -26.79 -45.03
CA GLU A 117 12.64 -26.27 -45.58
C GLU A 117 12.96 -25.25 -46.67
N HIS A 118 13.12 -25.73 -47.90
CA HIS A 118 12.85 -24.92 -49.09
C HIS A 118 11.39 -25.08 -49.49
N SER A 119 10.52 -24.50 -48.67
CA SER A 119 9.31 -23.90 -49.21
C SER A 119 9.73 -22.70 -50.03
N GLN A 120 9.27 -22.62 -51.27
CA GLN A 120 9.14 -21.35 -51.97
C GLN A 120 8.21 -20.45 -51.13
N THR A 121 8.77 -19.73 -50.18
CA THR A 121 8.37 -18.33 -50.02
C THR A 121 9.23 -17.57 -50.99
N GLU A 122 8.73 -17.41 -52.21
CA GLU A 122 8.97 -16.16 -52.90
C GLU A 122 8.82 -15.04 -51.85
N LEU A 123 9.82 -14.17 -51.72
CA LEU A 123 9.57 -12.79 -51.35
C LEU A 123 8.78 -12.11 -52.50
N LYS A 124 7.65 -12.69 -52.87
CA LYS A 124 6.46 -11.87 -52.99
C LYS A 124 6.26 -11.39 -51.57
N SER A 125 6.24 -10.07 -51.43
CA SER A 125 5.55 -9.40 -50.36
C SER A 125 4.57 -10.37 -49.68
N PRO A 126 4.66 -10.62 -48.36
CA PRO A 126 3.43 -10.80 -47.65
C PRO A 126 2.74 -9.44 -47.81
N ASN A 127 2.00 -9.29 -48.91
CA ASN A 127 0.59 -9.04 -48.73
C ASN A 127 0.18 -10.07 -47.70
N ILE A 128 0.25 -9.66 -46.44
CA ILE A 128 -0.81 -9.95 -45.51
C ILE A 128 -2.06 -9.47 -46.25
N SER A 129 -2.58 -10.34 -47.12
CA SER A 129 -4.01 -10.46 -47.22
C SER A 129 -4.38 -10.76 -45.78
N LEU A 130 -5.02 -9.79 -45.13
CA LEU A 130 -5.63 -9.86 -43.80
C LEU A 130 -6.72 -10.94 -43.73
N ASN A 131 -6.47 -12.14 -44.28
CA ASN A 131 -7.46 -13.15 -44.63
C ASN A 131 -7.04 -14.57 -44.22
N ASP A 132 -6.23 -14.71 -43.17
CA ASP A 132 -6.44 -15.84 -42.26
C ASP A 132 -7.13 -15.27 -41.01
N GLU A 133 -8.38 -15.65 -40.87
CA GLU A 133 -9.42 -15.07 -40.03
C GLU A 133 -9.05 -14.94 -38.53
N ILE A 134 -8.31 -13.89 -38.14
CA ILE A 134 -8.82 -13.08 -37.02
C ILE A 134 -9.96 -12.29 -37.63
N LYS A 135 -11.16 -12.88 -37.67
CA LYS A 135 -12.38 -12.15 -38.08
C LYS A 135 -12.33 -10.80 -37.38
N LEU A 136 -12.33 -9.72 -38.15
CA LEU A 136 -12.85 -8.43 -37.68
C LEU A 136 -14.21 -8.77 -37.11
N LYS A 137 -14.30 -8.96 -35.79
CA LYS A 137 -15.57 -9.27 -35.16
C LYS A 137 -16.51 -8.10 -35.43
N THR A 138 -15.97 -6.87 -35.40
CA THR A 138 -16.67 -5.60 -35.66
C THR A 138 -15.72 -4.46 -36.02
N GLU A 139 -16.27 -3.40 -36.63
CA GLU A 139 -15.61 -2.10 -36.84
C GLU A 139 -15.26 -1.39 -35.51
N ASP A 140 -16.02 -1.66 -34.45
CA ASP A 140 -15.78 -1.12 -33.11
C ASP A 140 -14.41 -1.54 -32.54
N ASP A 141 -13.89 -2.72 -32.90
CA ASP A 141 -12.63 -3.25 -32.31
C ASP A 141 -11.34 -2.67 -32.93
N LYS A 142 -11.47 -1.65 -33.79
CA LYS A 142 -10.31 -0.94 -34.35
C LYS A 142 -9.57 -0.13 -33.28
N PHE A 143 -8.25 -0.23 -33.26
CA PHE A 143 -7.43 0.49 -32.28
C PHE A 143 -7.49 2.01 -32.44
N SER A 144 -7.75 2.50 -33.66
CA SER A 144 -8.00 3.92 -33.94
C SER A 144 -9.26 4.45 -33.26
N ILE A 145 -10.31 3.65 -33.15
CA ILE A 145 -11.56 4.01 -32.44
C ILE A 145 -11.29 4.09 -30.94
N PHE A 146 -10.53 3.13 -30.39
CA PHE A 146 -10.06 3.18 -29.00
C PHE A 146 -9.28 4.46 -28.68
N PHE A 147 -8.36 4.84 -29.56
CA PHE A 147 -7.63 6.09 -29.44
C PHE A 147 -8.56 7.31 -29.45
N THR A 148 -9.54 7.33 -30.36
CA THR A 148 -10.50 8.43 -30.51
C THR A 148 -11.31 8.61 -29.23
N LEU A 149 -11.84 7.53 -28.66
CA LEU A 149 -12.56 7.57 -27.39
C LEU A 149 -11.66 8.08 -26.25
N CYS A 150 -10.43 7.59 -26.13
CA CYS A 150 -9.49 8.06 -25.12
C CYS A 150 -9.21 9.58 -25.26
N LYS A 151 -9.10 10.07 -26.50
CA LYS A 151 -8.89 11.49 -26.80
C LYS A 151 -10.10 12.33 -26.38
N GLU A 152 -11.31 11.87 -26.66
CA GLU A 152 -12.55 12.55 -26.24
C GLU A 152 -12.67 12.63 -24.71
N ILE A 153 -12.42 11.52 -24.01
CA ILE A 153 -12.42 11.50 -22.53
C ILE A 153 -11.36 12.46 -21.96
N SER A 154 -10.19 12.54 -22.61
CA SER A 154 -9.08 13.39 -22.14
C SER A 154 -9.32 14.89 -22.31
N LYS A 155 -10.18 15.31 -23.25
CA LYS A 155 -10.50 16.73 -23.50
C LYS A 155 -11.42 17.33 -22.44
N VAL A 156 -12.14 16.48 -21.71
CA VAL A 156 -13.13 16.89 -20.73
C VAL A 156 -12.53 16.85 -19.33
N ASP A 157 -12.88 17.83 -18.50
CA ASP A 157 -12.47 17.86 -17.09
C ASP A 157 -13.50 17.22 -16.16
N ALA A 158 -14.80 17.45 -16.42
CA ALA A 158 -15.89 16.98 -15.57
C ALA A 158 -16.06 15.44 -15.63
N TYR A 159 -16.10 14.80 -14.46
CA TYR A 159 -16.22 13.33 -14.36
C TYR A 159 -17.55 12.78 -14.89
N THR A 160 -18.65 13.51 -14.71
CA THR A 160 -19.98 13.13 -15.19
C THR A 160 -20.04 13.08 -16.71
N GLU A 161 -19.42 14.05 -17.36
CA GLU A 161 -19.32 14.10 -18.83
C GLU A 161 -18.43 12.98 -19.37
N LYS A 162 -17.34 12.63 -18.69
CA LYS A 162 -16.52 11.45 -19.05
C LYS A 162 -17.33 10.17 -19.02
N THR A 163 -18.12 9.95 -17.97
CA THR A 163 -19.02 8.81 -17.86
C THR A 163 -20.08 8.82 -18.97
N ALA A 164 -20.61 9.99 -19.32
CA ALA A 164 -21.57 10.13 -20.41
C ALA A 164 -20.96 9.79 -21.79
N ILE A 165 -19.73 10.21 -22.07
CA ILE A 165 -19.00 9.86 -23.31
C ILE A 165 -18.83 8.34 -23.41
N VAL A 166 -18.38 7.70 -22.32
CA VAL A 166 -18.21 6.25 -22.26
C VAL A 166 -19.54 5.52 -22.47
N ASN A 167 -20.61 5.99 -21.83
CA ASN A 167 -21.95 5.42 -21.97
C ASN A 167 -22.49 5.56 -23.40
N ASN A 168 -22.33 6.75 -24.00
CA ASN A 168 -22.74 6.98 -25.38
C ASN A 168 -22.03 6.02 -26.35
N PHE A 169 -20.73 5.80 -26.16
CA PHE A 169 -19.97 4.86 -26.98
C PHE A 169 -20.43 3.41 -26.79
N PHE A 170 -20.58 2.91 -25.55
CA PHE A 170 -21.01 1.53 -25.31
C PHE A 170 -22.50 1.28 -25.60
N THR A 171 -23.32 2.33 -25.70
CA THR A 171 -24.71 2.21 -26.13
C THR A 171 -24.80 2.19 -27.67
N ASN A 172 -24.15 3.12 -28.34
CA ASN A 172 -24.37 3.39 -29.76
C ASN A 172 -23.28 2.81 -30.69
N GLY A 173 -22.12 2.41 -30.17
CA GLY A 173 -20.98 1.98 -30.98
C GLY A 173 -20.42 3.09 -31.88
N CYS A 174 -19.49 2.75 -32.77
CA CYS A 174 -18.94 3.71 -33.74
C CYS A 174 -19.95 4.11 -34.83
N ASP A 175 -20.88 3.21 -35.18
CA ASP A 175 -21.91 3.42 -36.21
C ASP A 175 -23.16 4.17 -35.71
N GLY A 176 -23.21 4.52 -34.42
CA GLY A 176 -24.34 5.25 -33.82
C GLY A 176 -25.61 4.40 -33.60
N LYS A 177 -25.54 3.08 -33.77
CA LYS A 177 -26.68 2.15 -33.60
C LYS A 177 -26.58 1.31 -32.33
N LYS A 178 -25.59 0.43 -32.26
CA LYS A 178 -25.36 -0.48 -31.14
C LYS A 178 -23.89 -0.85 -31.11
N PHE A 179 -23.31 -0.88 -29.91
CA PHE A 179 -21.97 -1.42 -29.71
C PHE A 179 -21.97 -2.93 -29.93
N ASN A 180 -21.10 -3.39 -30.83
CA ASN A 180 -20.95 -4.80 -31.18
C ASN A 180 -19.54 -5.34 -30.87
N GLY A 181 -18.63 -4.49 -30.38
CA GLY A 181 -17.24 -4.86 -30.05
C GLY A 181 -17.05 -5.74 -28.81
N ASP A 182 -15.80 -6.10 -28.53
CA ASP A 182 -15.43 -6.90 -27.36
C ASP A 182 -15.40 -6.04 -26.09
N LEU A 183 -16.52 -6.01 -25.36
CA LEU A 183 -16.66 -5.21 -24.13
C LEU A 183 -15.58 -5.52 -23.09
N VAL A 184 -15.18 -6.79 -22.95
CA VAL A 184 -14.17 -7.22 -21.97
C VAL A 184 -12.82 -6.63 -22.33
N LEU A 185 -12.45 -6.71 -23.61
CA LEU A 185 -11.19 -6.18 -24.08
C LEU A 185 -11.14 -4.65 -23.97
N TRP A 186 -12.22 -3.97 -24.34
CA TRP A 186 -12.38 -2.53 -24.17
C TRP A 186 -12.21 -2.08 -22.73
N CYS A 187 -12.87 -2.75 -21.78
CA CYS A 187 -12.74 -2.43 -20.36
C CYS A 187 -11.31 -2.71 -19.84
N LYS A 188 -10.67 -3.80 -20.30
CA LYS A 188 -9.27 -4.12 -19.96
C LYS A 188 -8.32 -3.03 -20.45
N PHE A 189 -8.54 -2.49 -21.64
CA PHE A 189 -7.70 -1.46 -22.24
C PHE A 189 -7.94 -0.08 -21.62
N LEU A 190 -9.19 0.28 -21.33
CA LEU A 190 -9.53 1.53 -20.64
C LEU A 190 -9.05 1.55 -19.18
N LEU A 191 -8.87 0.38 -18.56
CA LEU A 191 -8.45 0.21 -17.16
C LEU A 191 -7.14 -0.57 -17.00
N PRO A 192 -6.02 -0.13 -17.61
CA PRO A 192 -4.78 -0.91 -17.62
C PRO A 192 -4.12 -1.01 -16.24
N GLN A 193 -4.50 -0.16 -15.28
CA GLN A 193 -4.05 -0.26 -13.87
C GLN A 193 -4.79 -1.36 -13.08
N VAL A 194 -5.97 -1.77 -13.54
CA VAL A 194 -6.76 -2.85 -12.93
C VAL A 194 -6.27 -4.19 -13.46
N SER A 195 -6.23 -4.33 -14.78
CA SER A 195 -5.72 -5.49 -15.54
C SER A 195 -4.19 -5.46 -15.69
N LYS A 196 -3.47 -5.15 -14.60
CA LYS A 196 -2.05 -4.82 -14.68
C LYS A 196 -1.18 -6.01 -15.07
N ARG A 197 -0.65 -5.99 -16.30
CA ARG A 197 0.45 -6.84 -16.75
C ARG A 197 1.80 -6.19 -16.39
N VAL A 198 2.80 -7.00 -16.07
CA VAL A 198 4.15 -6.51 -15.72
C VAL A 198 5.07 -6.74 -16.91
N TYR A 199 5.49 -5.65 -17.56
CA TYR A 199 6.36 -5.70 -18.74
C TYR A 199 7.85 -5.53 -18.42
N ASN A 200 8.21 -5.22 -17.18
CA ASN A 200 9.59 -4.92 -16.76
C ASN A 200 10.27 -3.77 -17.53
N LEU A 201 9.48 -2.83 -18.08
CA LEU A 201 9.95 -1.70 -18.88
C LEU A 201 9.73 -0.35 -18.20
N LYS A 202 10.81 0.27 -17.72
CA LYS A 202 10.83 1.66 -17.22
C LYS A 202 11.12 2.66 -18.35
N SER A 203 10.95 3.95 -18.08
CA SER A 203 11.03 4.99 -19.14
C SER A 203 12.43 5.03 -19.76
N LYS A 204 13.50 5.01 -18.94
CA LYS A 204 14.89 4.94 -19.43
C LYS A 204 15.18 3.66 -20.23
N GLN A 205 14.58 2.52 -19.85
CA GLN A 205 14.71 1.27 -20.62
C GLN A 205 14.03 1.39 -21.98
N LEU A 206 12.80 1.92 -22.05
CA LEU A 206 12.11 2.17 -23.31
C LEU A 206 12.94 3.08 -24.22
N ILE A 207 13.50 4.18 -23.70
CA ILE A 207 14.41 5.04 -24.47
C ILE A 207 15.59 4.22 -25.02
N LYS A 208 16.25 3.41 -24.19
CA LYS A 208 17.37 2.56 -24.63
C LYS A 208 16.98 1.59 -25.74
N LEU A 209 15.82 0.93 -25.65
CA LEU A 209 15.36 0.00 -26.68
C LEU A 209 15.01 0.75 -27.98
N PHE A 210 14.28 1.85 -27.88
CA PHE A 210 13.82 2.61 -29.04
C PHE A 210 14.92 3.43 -29.72
N ALA A 211 15.94 3.89 -28.99
CA ALA A 211 17.15 4.48 -29.59
C ALA A 211 17.82 3.50 -30.56
N ARG A 212 17.90 2.22 -30.17
CA ARG A 212 18.41 1.13 -31.04
C ARG A 212 17.46 0.78 -32.20
N ILE A 213 16.15 0.90 -32.00
CA ILE A 213 15.16 0.60 -33.05
C ILE A 213 15.14 1.70 -34.11
N PHE A 214 15.11 2.96 -33.69
CA PHE A 214 15.04 4.12 -34.58
C PHE A 214 16.39 4.54 -35.15
N ASN A 215 17.49 4.01 -34.59
CA ASN A 215 18.86 4.40 -34.89
C ASN A 215 19.07 5.90 -34.65
N THR A 216 18.69 6.36 -33.46
CA THR A 216 18.81 7.76 -33.03
C THR A 216 19.66 7.85 -31.78
N ASP A 217 20.26 9.02 -31.56
CA ASP A 217 21.06 9.25 -30.37
C ASP A 217 20.23 9.09 -29.08
N HIS A 218 20.84 8.40 -28.12
CA HIS A 218 20.19 8.07 -26.86
C HIS A 218 20.00 9.32 -25.97
N ASP A 219 20.95 10.25 -26.01
CA ASP A 219 20.97 11.41 -25.13
C ASP A 219 19.99 12.49 -25.60
N ASP A 220 19.79 12.62 -26.92
CA ASP A 220 18.70 13.42 -27.51
C ASP A 220 17.33 12.96 -27.01
N MET A 221 17.09 11.65 -27.00
CA MET A 221 15.83 11.08 -26.53
C MET A 221 15.64 11.26 -25.02
N LEU A 222 16.71 11.15 -24.23
CA LEU A 222 16.67 11.46 -22.79
C LEU A 222 16.38 12.94 -22.52
N THR A 223 16.96 13.84 -23.31
CA THR A 223 16.71 15.29 -23.21
C THR A 223 15.24 15.60 -23.48
N HIS A 224 14.64 15.00 -24.51
CA HIS A 224 13.21 15.20 -24.75
C HIS A 224 12.31 14.57 -23.67
N LEU A 225 12.75 13.49 -23.01
CA LEU A 225 12.02 12.86 -21.90
C LEU A 225 11.87 13.80 -20.69
N GLU A 226 12.67 14.86 -20.59
CA GLU A 226 12.54 15.91 -19.57
C GLU A 226 11.14 16.57 -19.60
N ASN A 227 10.48 16.58 -20.77
CA ASN A 227 9.08 17.01 -20.94
C ASN A 227 8.06 16.10 -20.21
N GLY A 228 8.48 14.98 -19.64
CA GLY A 228 7.70 14.19 -18.69
C GLY A 228 6.68 13.21 -19.30
N ASP A 229 6.67 13.01 -20.62
CA ASP A 229 5.92 11.93 -21.28
C ASP A 229 6.80 11.11 -22.24
N ILE A 230 6.99 9.83 -21.91
CA ILE A 230 7.72 8.88 -22.75
C ILE A 230 6.98 8.58 -24.05
N ALA A 231 5.65 8.55 -24.03
CA ALA A 231 4.86 8.24 -25.21
C ALA A 231 5.00 9.35 -26.27
N ASP A 232 5.00 10.61 -25.82
CA ASP A 232 5.22 11.78 -26.69
C ASP A 232 6.66 11.84 -27.20
N THR A 233 7.64 11.52 -26.35
CA THR A 233 9.04 11.38 -26.79
C THR A 233 9.15 10.35 -27.91
N LEU A 234 8.64 9.13 -27.70
CA LEU A 234 8.74 8.09 -28.72
C LEU A 234 7.97 8.44 -30.00
N GLN A 235 6.81 9.13 -29.89
CA GLN A 235 6.07 9.63 -31.05
C GLN A 235 6.90 10.63 -31.88
N ASN A 236 7.54 11.60 -31.24
CA ASN A 236 8.37 12.61 -31.91
C ASN A 236 9.58 11.97 -32.63
N PHE A 237 10.27 11.04 -31.97
CA PHE A 237 11.41 10.35 -32.57
C PHE A 237 11.00 9.31 -33.62
N PHE A 238 9.79 8.74 -33.52
CA PHE A 238 9.25 7.88 -34.56
C PHE A 238 8.95 8.65 -35.85
N GLN A 239 8.40 9.86 -35.73
CA GLN A 239 8.18 10.75 -36.89
C GLN A 239 9.50 11.13 -37.59
N LYS A 240 10.58 11.29 -36.83
CA LYS A 240 11.91 11.67 -37.35
C LYS A 240 12.75 10.47 -37.82
N SER A 241 12.32 9.23 -37.55
CA SER A 241 13.13 8.06 -37.85
C SER A 241 13.19 7.77 -39.35
N ASN A 242 14.40 7.58 -39.86
CA ASN A 242 14.61 7.12 -41.24
C ASN A 242 14.50 5.59 -41.38
N THR A 243 14.58 4.86 -40.26
CA THR A 243 14.60 3.39 -40.25
C THR A 243 13.21 2.80 -40.41
N TYR A 244 12.22 3.39 -39.74
CA TYR A 244 10.81 2.99 -39.81
C TYR A 244 9.96 4.23 -40.04
N LYS A 245 9.22 4.25 -41.15
CA LYS A 245 8.24 5.29 -41.42
C LYS A 245 6.90 4.93 -40.78
N PRO A 246 6.19 5.89 -40.17
CA PRO A 246 4.84 5.66 -39.67
C PRO A 246 3.89 5.22 -40.78
N ALA A 247 2.96 4.31 -40.45
CA ALA A 247 1.88 3.94 -41.34
C ALA A 247 0.94 5.13 -41.57
N THR A 248 0.31 5.20 -42.75
CA THR A 248 -0.65 6.26 -43.11
C THR A 248 -2.02 6.07 -42.45
N GLN A 249 -2.42 4.81 -42.24
CA GLN A 249 -3.67 4.44 -41.59
C GLN A 249 -3.42 3.32 -40.57
N SER A 250 -4.22 3.31 -39.49
CA SER A 250 -4.14 2.31 -38.44
C SER A 250 -4.81 1.02 -38.90
N SER A 251 -4.04 -0.06 -39.00
CA SER A 251 -4.52 -1.41 -39.32
C SER A 251 -4.62 -2.32 -38.09
N LEU A 252 -4.33 -1.79 -36.90
CA LEU A 252 -4.31 -2.55 -35.65
C LEU A 252 -5.73 -2.70 -35.07
N THR A 253 -6.04 -3.90 -34.61
CA THR A 253 -7.23 -4.19 -33.81
C THR A 253 -6.85 -4.35 -32.34
N LEU A 254 -7.83 -4.24 -31.44
CA LEU A 254 -7.59 -4.43 -30.01
C LEU A 254 -7.04 -5.84 -29.70
N GLN A 255 -7.47 -6.86 -30.43
CA GLN A 255 -7.01 -8.24 -30.23
C GLN A 255 -5.52 -8.38 -30.57
N ILE A 256 -5.09 -7.83 -31.71
CA ILE A 256 -3.66 -7.84 -32.11
C ILE A 256 -2.81 -7.13 -31.05
N VAL A 257 -3.30 -6.00 -30.53
CA VAL A 257 -2.58 -5.26 -29.47
C VAL A 257 -2.56 -6.05 -28.17
N ASP A 258 -3.64 -6.75 -27.79
CA ASP A 258 -3.67 -7.54 -26.56
C ASP A 258 -2.72 -8.73 -26.61
N ASP A 259 -2.66 -9.43 -27.74
CA ASP A 259 -1.74 -10.53 -28.00
C ASP A 259 -0.29 -10.01 -27.94
N PHE A 260 -0.03 -8.86 -28.58
CA PHE A 260 1.27 -8.21 -28.50
C PHE A 260 1.67 -7.91 -27.05
N LEU A 261 0.77 -7.33 -26.26
CA LEU A 261 1.02 -7.03 -24.85
C LEU A 261 1.16 -8.30 -24.02
N HIS A 262 0.40 -9.36 -24.32
CA HIS A 262 0.49 -10.63 -23.62
C HIS A 262 1.87 -11.26 -23.81
N GLU A 263 2.34 -11.35 -25.05
CA GLU A 263 3.67 -11.86 -25.37
C GLU A 263 4.77 -10.98 -24.78
N LEU A 264 4.64 -9.64 -24.85
CA LEU A 264 5.61 -8.71 -24.27
C LEU A 264 5.78 -8.93 -22.75
N SER A 265 4.71 -9.32 -22.03
CA SER A 265 4.76 -9.56 -20.59
C SER A 265 5.59 -10.79 -20.19
N LYS A 266 5.82 -11.72 -21.12
CA LYS A 266 6.66 -12.92 -20.92
C LYS A 266 8.14 -12.64 -21.17
N LEU A 267 8.47 -11.58 -21.91
CA LEU A 267 9.83 -11.25 -22.32
C LEU A 267 10.60 -10.50 -21.23
N THR A 268 11.85 -10.90 -21.02
CA THR A 268 12.74 -10.26 -20.02
C THR A 268 14.04 -9.73 -20.60
N LYS A 269 14.50 -10.26 -21.74
CA LYS A 269 15.75 -9.84 -22.39
C LYS A 269 15.52 -8.67 -23.34
N GLU A 270 16.48 -7.73 -23.37
CA GLU A 270 16.39 -6.52 -24.20
C GLU A 270 16.28 -6.82 -25.70
N GLU A 271 17.01 -7.82 -26.20
CA GLU A 271 17.05 -8.17 -27.63
C GLU A 271 15.72 -8.75 -28.11
N GLU A 272 15.15 -9.67 -27.33
CA GLU A 272 13.83 -10.26 -27.59
C GLU A 272 12.74 -9.17 -27.59
N GLN A 273 12.80 -8.24 -26.62
CA GLN A 273 11.88 -7.10 -26.54
C GLN A 273 12.02 -6.18 -27.76
N ILE A 274 13.25 -5.86 -28.20
CA ILE A 274 13.51 -5.05 -29.40
C ILE A 274 12.90 -5.73 -30.64
N TYR A 275 13.14 -7.02 -30.82
CA TYR A 275 12.61 -7.77 -31.94
C TYR A 275 11.07 -7.77 -31.95
N HIS A 276 10.45 -7.95 -30.78
CA HIS A 276 9.00 -7.88 -30.62
C HIS A 276 8.44 -6.50 -30.99
N PHE A 277 9.06 -5.42 -30.50
CA PHE A 277 8.67 -4.04 -30.88
C PHE A 277 8.82 -3.78 -32.38
N LYS A 278 9.90 -4.27 -33.01
CA LYS A 278 10.11 -4.12 -34.47
C LYS A 278 8.99 -4.76 -35.31
N LYS A 279 8.33 -5.81 -34.82
CA LYS A 279 7.21 -6.45 -35.54
C LYS A 279 5.99 -5.53 -35.62
N ILE A 280 5.60 -4.91 -34.51
CA ILE A 280 4.38 -4.09 -34.46
C ILE A 280 4.58 -2.69 -35.05
N ILE A 281 5.76 -2.08 -34.86
CA ILE A 281 6.05 -0.69 -35.26
C ILE A 281 5.81 -0.43 -36.76
N LYS A 282 6.05 -1.43 -37.62
CA LYS A 282 5.85 -1.32 -39.07
C LYS A 282 4.39 -1.00 -39.46
N ASN A 283 3.45 -1.40 -38.62
CA ASN A 283 2.01 -1.25 -38.86
C ASN A 283 1.40 -0.13 -37.99
N CYS A 284 2.21 0.57 -37.18
CA CYS A 284 1.74 1.63 -36.30
C CYS A 284 1.71 2.98 -37.01
N THR A 285 0.63 3.72 -36.84
CA THR A 285 0.62 5.17 -36.99
C THR A 285 1.34 5.84 -35.81
N LEU A 286 1.54 7.16 -35.89
CA LEU A 286 2.11 7.95 -34.78
C LEU A 286 1.27 7.83 -33.51
N ASP A 287 -0.05 7.84 -33.63
CA ASP A 287 -0.98 7.77 -32.50
C ASP A 287 -1.08 6.36 -31.93
N ASP A 288 -0.98 5.33 -32.78
CA ASP A 288 -0.95 3.93 -32.33
C ASP A 288 0.24 3.67 -31.41
N LEU A 289 1.45 4.09 -31.83
CA LEU A 289 2.65 3.91 -31.02
C LEU A 289 2.52 4.63 -29.67
N LYS A 290 2.03 5.87 -29.68
CA LYS A 290 1.81 6.64 -28.46
C LYS A 290 0.86 5.93 -27.51
N MET A 291 -0.26 5.44 -28.01
CA MET A 291 -1.26 4.76 -27.19
C MET A 291 -0.75 3.40 -26.68
N LEU A 292 -0.03 2.65 -27.52
CA LEU A 292 0.61 1.40 -27.13
C LEU A 292 1.59 1.59 -25.97
N ILE A 293 2.42 2.63 -26.01
CA ILE A 293 3.37 2.94 -24.93
C ILE A 293 2.64 3.37 -23.65
N ARG A 294 1.52 4.09 -23.76
CA ARG A 294 0.66 4.44 -22.62
C ARG A 294 0.03 3.20 -21.97
N LEU A 295 -0.41 2.22 -22.76
CA LEU A 295 -0.87 0.92 -22.27
C LEU A 295 0.25 0.17 -21.54
N ILE A 296 1.46 0.13 -22.10
CA ILE A 296 2.64 -0.50 -21.45
C ILE A 296 3.00 0.20 -20.14
N LYS A 297 2.87 1.53 -20.08
CA LYS A 297 3.07 2.31 -18.85
C LYS A 297 1.94 2.12 -17.84
N GLY A 298 0.78 1.67 -18.30
CA GLY A 298 -0.47 1.58 -17.55
C GLY A 298 -1.13 2.94 -17.32
N ASP A 299 -0.73 4.01 -18.01
CA ASP A 299 -1.30 5.34 -17.82
C ASP A 299 -1.70 5.96 -19.15
N LEU A 300 -3.01 5.97 -19.40
CA LEU A 300 -3.62 6.55 -20.60
C LEU A 300 -3.72 8.08 -20.57
N ARG A 301 -3.53 8.69 -19.40
CA ARG A 301 -3.69 10.14 -19.17
C ARG A 301 -5.10 10.70 -19.45
N ILE A 302 -6.13 9.88 -19.34
CA ILE A 302 -7.54 10.28 -19.53
C ILE A 302 -8.20 10.83 -18.25
N ASN A 303 -7.52 10.73 -17.09
CA ASN A 303 -8.04 11.11 -15.78
C ASN A 303 -9.41 10.46 -15.46
N ALA A 304 -9.64 9.24 -15.95
CA ALA A 304 -10.82 8.44 -15.69
C ALA A 304 -10.37 7.09 -15.10
N GLY A 305 -10.88 6.74 -13.93
CA GLY A 305 -10.58 5.48 -13.26
C GLY A 305 -11.73 4.47 -13.38
N PRO A 306 -11.67 3.35 -12.65
CA PRO A 306 -12.69 2.29 -12.70
C PRO A 306 -14.10 2.79 -12.46
N LYS A 307 -14.29 3.78 -11.58
CA LYS A 307 -15.59 4.38 -11.32
C LYS A 307 -16.25 4.91 -12.60
N HIS A 308 -15.59 5.86 -13.26
CA HIS A 308 -16.17 6.56 -14.40
C HIS A 308 -16.34 5.67 -15.62
N ILE A 309 -15.40 4.74 -15.84
CA ILE A 309 -15.47 3.80 -16.96
C ILE A 309 -16.56 2.75 -16.73
N LEU A 310 -16.61 2.11 -15.55
CA LEU A 310 -17.58 1.04 -15.28
C LEU A 310 -19.00 1.59 -15.13
N GLU A 311 -19.21 2.73 -14.47
CA GLU A 311 -20.53 3.40 -14.44
C GLU A 311 -21.01 3.77 -15.85
N GLY A 312 -20.08 4.05 -16.77
CA GLY A 312 -20.40 4.29 -18.18
C GLY A 312 -20.77 3.02 -18.95
N VAL A 313 -20.26 1.86 -18.54
CA VAL A 313 -20.66 0.56 -19.13
C VAL A 313 -22.02 0.12 -18.60
N HIS A 314 -22.23 0.20 -17.28
CA HIS A 314 -23.48 -0.13 -16.63
C HIS A 314 -23.54 0.53 -15.23
N PRO A 315 -24.69 1.06 -14.78
CA PRO A 315 -24.81 1.77 -13.50
C PRO A 315 -24.33 0.94 -12.30
N ASP A 316 -24.58 -0.38 -12.31
CA ASP A 316 -24.18 -1.28 -11.23
C ASP A 316 -22.76 -1.88 -11.38
N ALA A 317 -22.06 -1.69 -12.50
CA ALA A 317 -20.78 -2.37 -12.73
C ALA A 317 -19.71 -1.93 -11.70
N TYR A 318 -19.70 -0.65 -11.32
CA TYR A 318 -18.74 -0.17 -10.33
C TYR A 318 -19.00 -0.75 -8.92
N SER A 319 -20.26 -0.88 -8.50
CA SER A 319 -20.59 -1.44 -7.18
C SER A 319 -20.19 -2.91 -7.09
N VAL A 320 -20.42 -3.70 -8.15
CA VAL A 320 -19.96 -5.09 -8.23
C VAL A 320 -18.43 -5.16 -8.23
N PHE A 321 -17.76 -4.26 -8.97
CA PHE A 321 -16.31 -4.18 -9.00
C PHE A 321 -15.71 -3.81 -7.64
N GLN A 322 -16.41 -3.03 -6.81
CA GLN A 322 -15.95 -2.72 -5.46
C GLN A 322 -15.90 -3.96 -4.55
N THR A 323 -16.79 -4.93 -4.78
CA THR A 323 -16.88 -6.14 -3.97
C THR A 323 -15.93 -7.24 -4.43
N SER A 324 -15.72 -7.42 -5.74
CA SER A 324 -14.89 -8.51 -6.29
C SER A 324 -13.50 -8.09 -6.78
N ARG A 325 -13.35 -6.81 -7.19
CA ARG A 325 -12.21 -6.28 -7.95
C ARG A 325 -11.76 -7.17 -9.13
N ASP A 326 -12.66 -7.99 -9.64
CA ASP A 326 -12.42 -8.86 -10.78
C ASP A 326 -13.25 -8.32 -11.94
N LEU A 327 -12.55 -7.75 -12.92
CA LEU A 327 -13.19 -7.15 -14.08
C LEU A 327 -13.90 -8.19 -14.94
N ASP A 328 -13.32 -9.39 -15.08
CA ASP A 328 -13.91 -10.45 -15.89
C ASP A 328 -15.21 -10.93 -15.24
N MET A 329 -15.22 -11.13 -13.91
CA MET A 329 -16.44 -11.47 -13.18
C MET A 329 -17.51 -10.36 -13.20
N VAL A 330 -17.10 -9.09 -13.13
CA VAL A 330 -18.05 -7.96 -13.21
C VAL A 330 -18.75 -7.98 -14.56
N LEU A 331 -17.99 -8.11 -15.64
CA LEU A 331 -18.53 -8.09 -16.98
C LEU A 331 -19.37 -9.33 -17.26
N GLU A 332 -18.94 -10.52 -16.83
CA GLU A 332 -19.75 -11.75 -16.93
C GLU A 332 -21.10 -11.65 -16.19
N ARG A 333 -21.14 -10.92 -15.06
CA ARG A 333 -22.41 -10.69 -14.33
C ARG A 333 -23.29 -9.60 -14.95
N VAL A 334 -22.68 -8.61 -15.58
CA VAL A 334 -23.38 -7.44 -16.15
C VAL A 334 -23.90 -7.74 -17.57
N LEU A 335 -23.15 -8.49 -18.38
CA LEU A 335 -23.49 -8.83 -19.76
C LEU A 335 -24.86 -9.55 -19.93
N PRO A 336 -25.25 -10.54 -19.11
CA PRO A 336 -26.50 -11.28 -19.27
C PRO A 336 -27.76 -10.46 -18.96
N GLN A 337 -27.67 -9.37 -18.20
CA GLN A 337 -28.83 -8.57 -17.80
C GLN A 337 -29.21 -7.49 -18.84
N SER A 338 -28.37 -7.28 -19.84
CA SER A 338 -28.62 -6.33 -20.93
C SER A 338 -29.61 -6.83 -22.00
N SER A 339 -30.05 -8.10 -21.93
CA SER A 339 -30.80 -8.73 -23.01
C SER A 339 -32.33 -8.59 -22.95
N GLU A 340 -33.00 -8.41 -21.80
CA GLU A 340 -34.49 -8.57 -21.77
C GLU A 340 -35.28 -7.78 -20.71
N VAL A 341 -34.89 -6.58 -20.27
CA VAL A 341 -35.72 -5.82 -19.31
C VAL A 341 -36.14 -4.45 -19.83
N LYS A 342 -37.42 -4.33 -20.19
CA LYS A 342 -38.12 -3.07 -20.49
C LYS A 342 -38.00 -2.10 -19.31
N HIS A 343 -37.64 -0.85 -19.62
CA HIS A 343 -37.29 0.28 -18.75
C HIS A 343 -38.34 0.79 -17.73
N LYS A 344 -39.25 -0.03 -17.20
CA LYS A 344 -40.25 0.44 -16.21
C LYS A 344 -40.20 -0.23 -14.83
N ASP A 345 -39.55 -1.38 -14.68
CA ASP A 345 -39.42 -2.07 -13.37
C ASP A 345 -37.99 -2.13 -12.82
N ALA A 346 -37.04 -1.41 -13.45
CA ALA A 346 -35.62 -1.42 -13.10
C ALA A 346 -35.24 -0.53 -11.89
N MET A 347 -36.21 -0.20 -11.02
CA MET A 347 -35.94 0.69 -9.88
C MET A 347 -35.61 -0.05 -8.57
N HIS A 348 -35.84 -1.37 -8.44
CA HIS A 348 -35.55 -2.10 -7.20
C HIS A 348 -35.24 -3.59 -7.37
N ARG A 349 -34.28 -3.95 -8.24
CA ARG A 349 -33.50 -5.17 -8.03
C ARG A 349 -32.05 -4.77 -7.91
N ASN A 350 -31.70 -4.27 -6.72
CA ASN A 350 -30.30 -4.15 -6.31
C ASN A 350 -29.63 -5.47 -6.67
N VAL A 351 -28.72 -5.45 -7.65
CA VAL A 351 -27.72 -6.50 -7.83
C VAL A 351 -26.92 -6.46 -6.53
N GLN A 352 -27.41 -7.18 -5.52
CA GLN A 352 -26.67 -7.43 -4.30
C GLN A 352 -25.41 -8.14 -4.77
N ALA A 353 -24.33 -7.37 -4.90
CA ALA A 353 -23.01 -7.88 -5.20
C ALA A 353 -22.65 -8.83 -4.05
N LYS A 354 -23.05 -10.10 -4.18
CA LYS A 354 -22.79 -11.11 -3.17
C LYS A 354 -21.28 -11.28 -3.09
N LEU A 355 -20.75 -10.96 -1.92
CA LEU A 355 -19.38 -11.25 -1.51
C LEU A 355 -19.09 -12.73 -1.83
N SER A 356 -18.08 -12.99 -2.66
CA SER A 356 -17.66 -14.33 -3.00
C SER A 356 -16.38 -14.67 -2.27
N ILE A 357 -16.35 -15.81 -1.59
CA ILE A 357 -15.11 -16.32 -0.99
C ILE A 357 -14.06 -16.55 -2.08
N MET A 358 -12.78 -16.47 -1.69
CA MET A 358 -11.62 -16.52 -2.60
C MET A 358 -11.47 -15.39 -3.62
N THR A 359 -12.41 -14.45 -3.66
CA THR A 359 -12.34 -13.23 -4.47
C THR A 359 -12.09 -12.03 -3.56
N PRO A 360 -11.06 -11.19 -3.80
CA PRO A 360 -10.68 -10.13 -2.87
C PRO A 360 -11.73 -9.01 -2.78
N VAL A 361 -11.89 -8.45 -1.60
CA VAL A 361 -12.82 -7.34 -1.30
C VAL A 361 -12.03 -6.05 -1.15
N LEU A 362 -12.51 -4.94 -1.72
CA LEU A 362 -11.84 -3.65 -1.49
C LEU A 362 -11.75 -3.36 0.02
N PRO A 363 -10.56 -3.06 0.54
CA PRO A 363 -10.40 -2.76 1.94
C PRO A 363 -11.12 -1.46 2.29
N MET A 364 -11.85 -1.45 3.40
CA MET A 364 -12.37 -0.22 4.01
C MET A 364 -11.22 0.69 4.42
N LEU A 365 -11.34 1.99 4.14
CA LEU A 365 -10.25 2.96 4.29
C LEU A 365 -10.51 3.91 5.46
N ALA A 366 -9.45 4.56 5.92
CA ALA A 366 -9.50 5.58 6.96
C ALA A 366 -9.19 6.99 6.42
N GLU A 367 -10.02 7.95 6.79
CA GLU A 367 -9.81 9.38 6.61
C GLU A 367 -8.89 9.93 7.70
N ALA A 368 -8.05 10.93 7.37
CA ALA A 368 -7.19 11.56 8.36
C ALA A 368 -8.03 12.40 9.35
N CYS A 369 -7.89 12.12 10.63
CA CYS A 369 -8.56 12.85 11.69
C CYS A 369 -7.60 13.90 12.28
N LYS A 370 -8.02 15.16 12.27
CA LYS A 370 -7.19 16.30 12.66
C LYS A 370 -7.36 16.74 14.11
N SER A 371 -8.45 16.34 14.76
CA SER A 371 -8.75 16.74 16.14
C SER A 371 -9.67 15.74 16.84
N VAL A 372 -9.73 15.82 18.17
CA VAL A 372 -10.61 14.99 19.01
C VAL A 372 -12.08 15.33 18.73
N GLU A 373 -12.40 16.61 18.51
CA GLU A 373 -13.76 17.08 18.22
C GLU A 373 -14.27 16.52 16.89
N MET A 374 -13.40 16.46 15.87
CA MET A 374 -13.74 15.81 14.60
C MET A 374 -14.09 14.34 14.79
N ALA A 375 -13.31 13.61 15.61
CA ALA A 375 -13.56 12.20 15.89
C ALA A 375 -14.91 12.01 16.59
N MET A 376 -15.19 12.78 17.64
CA MET A 376 -16.46 12.71 18.38
C MET A 376 -17.66 13.07 17.50
N LYS A 377 -17.52 14.04 16.59
CA LYS A 377 -18.59 14.42 15.65
C LYS A 377 -18.91 13.32 14.64
N LYS A 378 -17.88 12.63 14.15
CA LYS A 378 -18.03 11.56 13.13
C LYS A 378 -18.39 10.20 13.72
N CYS A 379 -18.09 9.97 14.99
CA CYS A 379 -18.46 8.77 15.73
C CYS A 379 -19.44 9.10 16.87
N PRO A 380 -20.69 9.50 16.56
CA PRO A 380 -21.64 9.96 17.58
C PRO A 380 -22.12 8.85 18.52
N ASN A 381 -21.95 7.56 18.14
CA ASN A 381 -22.46 6.43 18.91
C ASN A 381 -21.43 5.89 19.92
N GLY A 382 -20.25 6.53 20.01
CA GLY A 382 -19.05 5.96 20.59
C GLY A 382 -18.20 5.25 19.52
N MET A 383 -16.96 4.92 19.88
CA MET A 383 -16.01 4.34 18.93
C MET A 383 -15.15 3.25 19.56
N PHE A 384 -14.75 2.29 18.73
CA PHE A 384 -13.55 1.50 19.00
C PHE A 384 -12.33 2.30 18.58
N SER A 385 -11.39 2.42 19.51
CA SER A 385 -10.08 3.00 19.26
C SER A 385 -9.06 1.88 19.26
N GLU A 386 -8.48 1.60 18.10
CA GLU A 386 -7.52 0.52 17.91
C GLU A 386 -6.13 1.10 17.68
N ILE A 387 -5.10 0.38 18.15
CA ILE A 387 -3.72 0.74 17.82
C ILE A 387 -3.54 0.69 16.31
N LYS A 388 -2.97 1.76 15.75
CA LYS A 388 -2.57 1.77 14.36
C LYS A 388 -1.23 1.06 14.22
N TYR A 389 -1.28 -0.21 13.83
CA TYR A 389 -0.09 -1.01 13.54
C TYR A 389 0.63 -0.50 12.26
N ASP A 390 1.96 -0.37 12.33
CA ASP A 390 2.84 0.00 11.19
C ASP A 390 3.34 -1.26 10.48
N GLY A 391 2.39 -2.02 9.91
CA GLY A 391 2.62 -3.29 9.24
C GLY A 391 2.26 -3.28 7.75
N GLU A 392 1.95 -4.47 7.24
CA GLU A 392 1.31 -4.62 5.93
C GLU A 392 -0.11 -5.15 6.09
N ARG A 393 -1.11 -4.44 5.56
CA ARG A 393 -2.50 -4.95 5.56
C ARG A 393 -2.66 -6.20 4.71
N VAL A 394 -3.25 -7.23 5.30
CA VAL A 394 -3.53 -8.53 4.69
C VAL A 394 -4.99 -8.91 4.91
N GLN A 395 -5.70 -9.12 3.81
CA GLN A 395 -7.02 -9.72 3.81
C GLN A 395 -6.86 -11.23 3.61
N VAL A 396 -7.33 -12.01 4.59
CA VAL A 396 -7.20 -13.47 4.63
C VAL A 396 -8.49 -14.10 4.15
N HIS A 397 -8.43 -14.95 3.13
CA HIS A 397 -9.54 -15.79 2.69
C HIS A 397 -9.20 -17.24 3.00
N LYS A 398 -10.10 -17.93 3.68
CA LYS A 398 -9.99 -19.37 3.96
C LYS A 398 -11.25 -20.06 3.46
N LYS A 399 -11.11 -21.12 2.67
CA LYS A 399 -12.20 -22.00 2.22
C LYS A 399 -11.81 -23.43 2.47
N GLY A 400 -12.36 -24.06 3.51
CA GLY A 400 -11.85 -25.33 4.02
C GLY A 400 -10.35 -25.25 4.35
N ASN A 401 -9.51 -25.90 3.55
CA ASN A 401 -8.05 -25.94 3.69
C ASN A 401 -7.30 -25.02 2.70
N GLU A 402 -8.01 -24.35 1.79
CA GLU A 402 -7.40 -23.40 0.86
C GLU A 402 -7.29 -22.02 1.51
N PHE A 403 -6.12 -21.40 1.39
CA PHE A 403 -5.85 -20.05 1.89
C PHE A 403 -5.39 -19.13 0.76
N LYS A 404 -5.98 -17.93 0.70
CA LYS A 404 -5.49 -16.82 -0.13
C LYS A 404 -5.29 -15.59 0.72
N TYR A 405 -4.21 -14.86 0.44
CA TYR A 405 -3.81 -13.67 1.17
C TYR A 405 -3.68 -12.52 0.19
N PHE A 406 -4.47 -11.48 0.39
CA PHE A 406 -4.49 -10.31 -0.47
C PHE A 406 -3.94 -9.09 0.27
N SER A 407 -3.00 -8.40 -0.34
CA SER A 407 -2.46 -7.13 0.17
C SER A 407 -3.49 -6.00 0.08
N ARG A 408 -3.19 -4.84 0.65
CA ARG A 408 -3.99 -3.60 0.45
C ARG A 408 -4.34 -3.28 -1.00
N ALA A 409 -3.45 -3.60 -1.94
CA ALA A 409 -3.65 -3.38 -3.38
C ALA A 409 -4.40 -4.55 -4.07
N LEU A 410 -4.90 -5.50 -3.27
CA LEU A 410 -5.53 -6.75 -3.67
C LEU A 410 -4.66 -7.68 -4.53
N LYS A 411 -3.35 -7.55 -4.39
CA LYS A 411 -2.38 -8.48 -4.98
C LYS A 411 -2.07 -9.62 -4.02
N PRO A 412 -1.77 -10.83 -4.51
CA PRO A 412 -1.27 -11.91 -3.67
C PRO A 412 -0.08 -11.46 -2.81
N VAL A 413 -0.13 -11.76 -1.52
CA VAL A 413 0.98 -11.48 -0.59
C VAL A 413 2.09 -12.51 -0.82
N MET A 414 3.35 -12.08 -0.69
CA MET A 414 4.49 -12.96 -0.88
C MET A 414 4.50 -14.10 0.15
N ALA A 415 4.78 -15.33 -0.30
CA ALA A 415 4.63 -16.54 0.50
C ALA A 415 5.40 -16.50 1.84
N HIS A 416 6.63 -15.99 1.87
CA HIS A 416 7.45 -15.92 3.10
C HIS A 416 6.81 -15.11 4.24
N LYS A 417 5.84 -14.23 3.95
CA LYS A 417 5.15 -13.42 4.96
C LYS A 417 3.92 -14.10 5.54
N VAL A 418 3.36 -15.10 4.86
CA VAL A 418 2.00 -15.61 5.18
C VAL A 418 1.90 -17.13 5.20
N SER A 419 2.89 -17.85 4.66
CA SER A 419 2.87 -19.32 4.54
C SER A 419 2.67 -20.02 5.89
N HIS A 420 3.22 -19.46 6.97
CA HIS A 420 3.13 -20.02 8.32
C HIS A 420 1.71 -19.94 8.91
N PHE A 421 0.87 -19.00 8.47
CA PHE A 421 -0.47 -18.83 9.04
C PHE A 421 -1.43 -19.96 8.68
N LYS A 422 -1.13 -20.77 7.66
CA LYS A 422 -1.92 -21.97 7.33
C LYS A 422 -1.96 -22.97 8.50
N ASP A 423 -0.93 -22.98 9.34
CA ASP A 423 -0.80 -23.90 10.46
C ASP A 423 -1.49 -23.33 11.72
N TYR A 424 -1.50 -22.00 11.88
CA TYR A 424 -2.04 -21.33 13.06
C TYR A 424 -3.51 -20.89 12.91
N LEU A 425 -3.96 -20.48 11.72
CA LEU A 425 -5.35 -20.03 11.52
C LEU A 425 -6.39 -21.13 11.82
N PRO A 426 -6.19 -22.42 11.48
CA PRO A 426 -7.09 -23.49 11.90
C PRO A 426 -7.16 -23.67 13.41
N GLN A 427 -6.03 -23.48 14.11
CA GLN A 427 -5.95 -23.55 15.57
C GLN A 427 -6.65 -22.33 16.21
N ALA A 428 -6.50 -21.15 15.61
CA ALA A 428 -7.13 -19.91 16.09
C ALA A 428 -8.64 -19.89 15.83
N PHE A 429 -9.11 -20.53 14.75
CA PHE A 429 -10.52 -20.65 14.39
C PHE A 429 -10.95 -22.12 14.27
N PRO A 430 -11.06 -22.88 15.37
CA PRO A 430 -11.39 -24.31 15.31
C PRO A 430 -12.73 -24.62 14.62
N LYS A 431 -13.70 -23.70 14.72
CA LYS A 431 -15.03 -23.80 14.10
C LYS A 431 -15.14 -23.06 12.76
N GLY A 432 -14.12 -22.30 12.37
CA GLY A 432 -14.15 -21.47 11.17
C GLY A 432 -13.71 -22.26 9.94
N VAL A 433 -14.67 -22.85 9.21
CA VAL A 433 -14.39 -23.59 7.97
C VAL A 433 -14.08 -22.59 6.85
N ASP A 434 -14.96 -21.61 6.67
CA ASP A 434 -14.88 -20.61 5.62
C ASP A 434 -14.92 -19.21 6.22
N LEU A 435 -13.93 -18.36 5.94
CA LEU A 435 -13.83 -17.02 6.52
C LEU A 435 -13.11 -16.01 5.65
N ILE A 436 -13.46 -14.73 5.83
CA ILE A 436 -12.74 -13.58 5.27
C ILE A 436 -12.41 -12.63 6.43
N LEU A 437 -11.12 -12.46 6.69
CA LEU A 437 -10.60 -11.62 7.77
C LEU A 437 -9.84 -10.42 7.21
N ASP A 438 -9.89 -9.31 7.93
CA ASP A 438 -9.08 -8.12 7.67
C ASP A 438 -8.09 -7.94 8.83
N ALA A 439 -6.81 -7.90 8.49
CA ALA A 439 -5.74 -7.98 9.46
C ALA A 439 -4.50 -7.17 9.02
N GLU A 440 -3.63 -6.90 9.98
CA GLU A 440 -2.31 -6.34 9.73
C GLU A 440 -1.24 -7.41 10.04
N VAL A 441 -0.31 -7.64 9.12
CA VAL A 441 0.84 -8.51 9.37
C VAL A 441 2.02 -7.67 9.85
N LEU A 442 2.65 -8.12 10.93
CA LEU A 442 3.81 -7.48 11.56
C LEU A 442 4.89 -8.51 11.87
N MET A 443 6.11 -8.03 12.02
CA MET A 443 7.18 -8.80 12.63
C MET A 443 7.18 -8.52 14.14
N VAL A 444 7.25 -9.56 14.96
CA VAL A 444 7.20 -9.47 16.42
C VAL A 444 8.40 -10.21 16.99
N ASP A 445 9.07 -9.60 17.95
CA ASP A 445 10.11 -10.27 18.73
C ASP A 445 9.46 -11.32 19.64
N LEU A 446 9.82 -12.58 19.48
CA LEU A 446 9.21 -13.70 20.20
C LEU A 446 9.56 -13.71 21.70
N LYS A 447 10.68 -13.08 22.09
CA LYS A 447 11.10 -12.98 23.50
C LYS A 447 10.33 -11.90 24.24
N THR A 448 10.22 -10.71 23.64
CA THR A 448 9.59 -9.55 24.27
C THR A 448 8.10 -9.41 23.95
N GLY A 449 7.63 -10.07 22.89
CA GLY A 449 6.26 -9.93 22.36
C GLY A 449 6.00 -8.58 21.68
N LYS A 450 7.01 -7.72 21.53
CA LYS A 450 6.85 -6.37 20.98
C LYS A 450 6.91 -6.37 19.45
N PRO A 451 6.06 -5.59 18.77
CA PRO A 451 6.16 -5.41 17.32
C PRO A 451 7.46 -4.69 16.95
N LEU A 452 8.09 -5.13 15.88
CA LEU A 452 9.27 -4.50 15.30
C LEU A 452 8.87 -3.39 14.31
N PRO A 453 9.75 -2.41 14.03
CA PRO A 453 9.46 -1.31 13.12
C PRO A 453 9.15 -1.74 11.69
N PHE A 454 8.48 -0.87 10.93
CA PHE A 454 8.14 -1.11 9.54
C PHE A 454 9.35 -1.39 8.64
N GLY A 455 9.12 -2.24 7.63
CA GLY A 455 10.14 -2.66 6.67
C GLY A 455 10.99 -3.86 7.14
N THR A 456 10.85 -4.31 8.39
CA THR A 456 11.49 -5.54 8.90
C THR A 456 10.96 -6.80 8.22
N LEU A 457 9.73 -6.78 7.69
CA LEU A 457 9.09 -7.85 6.90
C LEU A 457 9.77 -8.17 5.56
N GLY A 458 10.82 -7.45 5.16
CA GLY A 458 11.61 -7.81 3.97
C GLY A 458 12.47 -9.05 4.22
N ILE A 459 12.55 -9.96 3.24
CA ILE A 459 13.27 -11.26 3.33
C ILE A 459 14.66 -11.11 3.96
N HIS A 460 15.46 -10.15 3.47
CA HIS A 460 16.82 -9.92 3.95
C HIS A 460 16.89 -9.39 5.38
N LYS A 461 15.87 -8.65 5.83
CA LYS A 461 15.80 -8.13 7.20
C LYS A 461 15.24 -9.16 8.17
N GLN A 462 14.34 -10.02 7.72
CA GLN A 462 13.85 -11.14 8.53
C GLN A 462 15.00 -12.05 8.99
N SER A 463 15.99 -12.30 8.13
CA SER A 463 17.18 -13.07 8.49
C SER A 463 18.11 -12.40 9.49
N GLU A 464 18.00 -11.08 9.70
CA GLU A 464 18.81 -10.35 10.70
C GLU A 464 18.28 -10.57 12.13
N PHE A 465 16.98 -10.85 12.28
CA PHE A 465 16.33 -11.03 13.58
C PHE A 465 16.03 -12.52 13.84
N LYS A 466 16.99 -13.23 14.44
CA LYS A 466 16.87 -14.68 14.72
C LYS A 466 15.69 -15.05 15.63
N ASP A 467 15.29 -14.14 16.51
CA ASP A 467 14.23 -14.34 17.50
C ASP A 467 12.90 -13.66 17.10
N ALA A 468 12.73 -13.29 15.83
CA ALA A 468 11.51 -12.63 15.36
C ALA A 468 10.63 -13.55 14.53
N GLY A 469 9.32 -13.48 14.80
CA GLY A 469 8.27 -14.21 14.07
C GLY A 469 7.33 -13.26 13.35
N VAL A 470 6.61 -13.78 12.37
CA VAL A 470 5.52 -13.04 11.73
C VAL A 470 4.23 -13.27 12.53
N CYS A 471 3.55 -12.18 12.88
CA CYS A 471 2.30 -12.18 13.64
C CYS A 471 1.21 -11.47 12.85
N LEU A 472 -0.01 -12.01 12.90
CA LEU A 472 -1.21 -11.46 12.29
C LEU A 472 -2.10 -10.84 13.37
N TYR A 473 -2.35 -9.53 13.27
CA TYR A 473 -3.28 -8.81 14.14
C TYR A 473 -4.61 -8.61 13.43
N ILE A 474 -5.63 -9.38 13.82
CA ILE A 474 -6.95 -9.39 13.19
C ILE A 474 -7.81 -8.28 13.77
N PHE A 475 -8.30 -7.39 12.91
CA PHE A 475 -9.09 -6.23 13.32
C PHE A 475 -10.54 -6.24 12.78
N ASP A 476 -10.88 -7.08 11.80
CA ASP A 476 -12.26 -7.22 11.32
C ASP A 476 -12.54 -8.62 10.70
N CYS A 477 -13.82 -8.97 10.58
CA CYS A 477 -14.31 -10.20 9.96
C CYS A 477 -15.48 -9.87 9.02
N LEU A 478 -15.33 -10.22 7.75
CA LEU A 478 -16.27 -9.85 6.68
C LEU A 478 -17.19 -11.00 6.29
N TYR A 479 -16.77 -12.23 6.55
CA TYR A 479 -17.51 -13.44 6.22
C TYR A 479 -17.12 -14.56 7.20
N TYR A 480 -18.10 -15.34 7.64
CA TYR A 480 -17.87 -16.49 8.51
C TYR A 480 -18.90 -17.59 8.25
N ASN A 481 -18.44 -18.78 7.87
CA ASN A 481 -19.22 -20.02 7.71
C ASN A 481 -20.56 -19.86 6.94
N GLY A 482 -20.55 -19.20 5.78
CA GLY A 482 -21.75 -19.01 4.96
C GLY A 482 -22.41 -17.65 5.14
N GLU A 483 -22.11 -16.95 6.23
CA GLU A 483 -22.73 -15.66 6.54
C GLU A 483 -21.83 -14.49 6.11
N ILE A 484 -22.43 -13.55 5.38
CA ILE A 484 -21.82 -12.28 4.99
C ILE A 484 -22.06 -11.27 6.12
N LEU A 485 -20.98 -10.70 6.66
CA LEU A 485 -21.03 -9.84 7.85
C LEU A 485 -20.90 -8.35 7.54
N ILE A 486 -20.63 -7.96 6.28
CA ILE A 486 -20.30 -6.57 5.90
C ILE A 486 -21.39 -5.56 6.26
N ASP A 487 -22.67 -5.95 6.17
CA ASP A 487 -23.82 -5.09 6.48
C ASP A 487 -24.11 -5.01 7.99
N MET A 488 -23.42 -5.81 8.81
CA MET A 488 -23.56 -5.74 10.26
C MET A 488 -22.71 -4.60 10.85
N PRO A 489 -23.16 -3.96 11.94
CA PRO A 489 -22.34 -3.05 12.73
C PRO A 489 -21.03 -3.69 13.21
N ILE A 490 -19.94 -2.91 13.27
CA ILE A 490 -18.62 -3.41 13.70
C ILE A 490 -18.66 -4.02 15.10
N LYS A 491 -19.49 -3.48 16.01
CA LYS A 491 -19.71 -4.08 17.33
C LYS A 491 -20.15 -5.55 17.27
N LYS A 492 -21.02 -5.91 16.33
CA LYS A 492 -21.45 -7.30 16.11
C LYS A 492 -20.37 -8.13 15.44
N ARG A 493 -19.71 -7.60 14.40
CA ARG A 493 -18.60 -8.30 13.71
C ARG A 493 -17.45 -8.62 14.66
N ARG A 494 -17.15 -7.69 15.58
CA ARG A 494 -16.12 -7.85 16.60
C ARG A 494 -16.51 -8.85 17.69
N GLN A 495 -17.80 -8.89 18.06
CA GLN A 495 -18.32 -9.93 18.95
C GLN A 495 -18.15 -11.32 18.31
N ILE A 496 -18.51 -11.48 17.03
CA ILE A 496 -18.33 -12.74 16.29
C ILE A 496 -16.86 -13.17 16.29
N LEU A 497 -15.93 -12.22 16.10
CA LEU A 497 -14.49 -12.50 16.22
C LEU A 497 -14.12 -13.01 17.62
N HIS A 498 -14.53 -12.33 18.68
CA HIS A 498 -14.22 -12.74 20.06
C HIS A 498 -14.84 -14.10 20.45
N ASP A 499 -16.03 -14.40 19.94
CA ASP A 499 -16.73 -15.66 20.25
C ASP A 499 -16.14 -16.87 19.50
N ASN A 500 -15.42 -16.65 18.40
CA ASN A 500 -14.98 -17.71 17.49
C ASN A 500 -13.47 -17.84 17.32
N MET A 501 -12.69 -16.83 17.73
CA MET A 501 -11.24 -16.82 17.63
C MET A 501 -10.58 -17.01 18.98
N VAL A 502 -9.56 -17.86 19.03
CA VAL A 502 -8.64 -18.02 20.14
C VAL A 502 -7.30 -17.42 19.75
N GLU A 503 -6.73 -16.57 20.60
CA GLU A 503 -5.42 -15.99 20.35
C GLU A 503 -4.31 -17.04 20.44
N ILE A 504 -3.42 -17.02 19.45
CA ILE A 504 -2.18 -17.79 19.45
C ILE A 504 -1.06 -16.78 19.58
N LYS A 505 -0.47 -16.75 20.79
CA LYS A 505 0.54 -15.78 21.17
C LYS A 505 1.63 -15.65 20.09
N ASN A 506 1.93 -14.41 19.71
CA ASN A 506 2.94 -14.03 18.70
C ASN A 506 2.68 -14.54 17.27
N HIS A 507 1.53 -15.15 16.98
CA HIS A 507 1.18 -15.65 15.65
C HIS A 507 -0.15 -15.11 15.14
N VAL A 508 -1.23 -15.26 15.91
CA VAL A 508 -2.57 -14.80 15.54
C VAL A 508 -3.20 -14.13 16.76
N MET A 509 -3.28 -12.80 16.73
CA MET A 509 -3.69 -11.97 17.85
C MET A 509 -4.88 -11.08 17.44
N PHE A 510 -5.72 -10.66 18.38
CA PHE A 510 -6.65 -9.58 18.12
C PHE A 510 -5.89 -8.25 18.03
N SER A 511 -6.39 -7.30 17.24
CA SER A 511 -5.96 -5.92 17.41
C SER A 511 -6.35 -5.40 18.80
N GLU A 512 -5.39 -4.76 19.47
CA GLU A 512 -5.59 -4.08 20.74
C GLU A 512 -6.53 -2.89 20.54
N GLN A 513 -7.58 -2.85 21.36
CA GLN A 513 -8.65 -1.86 21.24
C GLN A 513 -9.17 -1.42 22.61
N GLU A 514 -9.59 -0.17 22.69
CA GLU A 514 -10.33 0.37 23.83
C GLU A 514 -11.65 1.00 23.33
N LEU A 515 -12.68 0.91 24.16
CA LEU A 515 -14.01 1.45 23.87
C LEU A 515 -14.13 2.87 24.42
N ILE A 516 -14.39 3.84 23.55
CA ILE A 516 -14.35 5.26 23.90
C ILE A 516 -15.71 5.92 23.64
N TYR A 517 -16.20 6.66 24.64
CA TYR A 517 -17.40 7.47 24.56
C TYR A 517 -17.16 8.96 24.84
N LYS A 518 -16.07 9.30 25.53
CA LYS A 518 -15.77 10.67 25.93
C LYS A 518 -14.55 11.23 25.18
N PRO A 519 -14.53 12.54 24.91
CA PRO A 519 -13.37 13.19 24.30
C PRO A 519 -12.11 13.13 25.18
N SER A 520 -12.25 13.20 26.50
CA SER A 520 -11.11 13.12 27.44
C SER A 520 -10.41 11.76 27.38
N ASP A 521 -11.18 10.67 27.36
CA ASP A 521 -10.67 9.31 27.18
C ASP A 521 -9.90 9.15 25.85
N LEU A 522 -10.41 9.74 24.76
CA LEU A 522 -9.73 9.74 23.47
C LEU A 522 -8.40 10.49 23.51
N ALA A 523 -8.37 11.68 24.10
CA ALA A 523 -7.16 12.48 24.24
C ALA A 523 -6.09 11.74 25.06
N ASN A 524 -6.50 11.09 26.16
CA ASN A 524 -5.63 10.25 26.98
C ASN A 524 -5.07 9.05 26.21
N MET A 525 -5.92 8.36 25.44
CA MET A 525 -5.47 7.23 24.64
C MET A 525 -4.49 7.65 23.54
N ILE A 526 -4.74 8.78 22.86
CA ILE A 526 -3.80 9.35 21.89
C ILE A 526 -2.46 9.64 22.57
N ALA A 527 -2.46 10.31 23.73
CA ALA A 527 -1.24 10.64 24.46
C ALA A 527 -0.46 9.38 24.85
N LYS A 528 -1.14 8.36 25.40
CA LYS A 528 -0.55 7.06 25.77
C LYS A 528 0.11 6.36 24.58
N VAL A 529 -0.58 6.27 23.44
CA VAL A 529 -0.07 5.60 22.23
C VAL A 529 1.14 6.34 21.66
N LEU A 530 1.12 7.68 21.65
CA LEU A 530 2.24 8.49 21.17
C LEU A 530 3.46 8.46 22.12
N GLN A 531 3.24 8.34 23.43
CA GLN A 531 4.32 8.15 24.41
C GLN A 531 5.00 6.78 24.26
N LEU A 532 4.23 5.75 23.88
CA LEU A 532 4.77 4.42 23.56
C LEU A 532 5.50 4.36 22.21
N GLY A 533 5.55 5.47 21.47
CA GLY A 533 6.21 5.54 20.16
C GLY A 533 5.49 4.78 19.05
N LEU A 534 4.20 4.47 19.23
CA LEU A 534 3.38 3.80 18.23
C LEU A 534 2.87 4.81 17.17
N GLU A 535 2.52 4.33 15.97
CA GLU A 535 2.20 5.19 14.81
C GLU A 535 0.97 6.08 15.05
N GLY A 536 0.00 5.61 15.84
CA GLY A 536 -1.23 6.33 16.16
C GLY A 536 -2.41 5.40 16.40
N LEU A 537 -3.62 5.87 16.08
CA LEU A 537 -4.88 5.15 16.31
C LEU A 537 -5.72 5.04 15.03
N VAL A 538 -6.55 4.00 14.98
CA VAL A 538 -7.67 3.87 14.03
C VAL A 538 -8.96 3.88 14.82
N LEU A 539 -9.83 4.85 14.55
CA LEU A 539 -11.11 5.01 15.21
C LEU A 539 -12.24 4.54 14.30
N LYS A 540 -13.14 3.74 14.87
CA LYS A 540 -14.26 3.11 14.15
C LYS A 540 -15.55 3.34 14.94
N ASP A 541 -16.55 3.98 14.33
CA ASP A 541 -17.86 4.16 14.97
C ASP A 541 -18.52 2.81 15.24
N LEU A 542 -19.15 2.64 16.42
CA LEU A 542 -19.69 1.35 16.86
C LEU A 542 -20.80 0.79 15.95
N GLU A 543 -21.57 1.68 15.32
CA GLU A 543 -22.67 1.31 14.43
C GLU A 543 -22.25 1.31 12.96
N SER A 544 -20.96 1.53 12.65
CA SER A 544 -20.46 1.50 11.28
C SER A 544 -20.48 0.09 10.66
N THR A 545 -21.06 -0.01 9.47
CA THR A 545 -20.95 -1.17 8.59
C THR A 545 -19.59 -1.20 7.89
N TYR A 546 -19.26 -2.32 7.24
CA TYR A 546 -18.06 -2.41 6.41
C TYR A 546 -18.39 -2.01 4.98
N ASP A 547 -17.94 -0.83 4.56
CA ASP A 547 -18.14 -0.32 3.20
C ASP A 547 -16.85 -0.47 2.36
N PRO A 548 -16.77 -1.45 1.44
CA PRO A 548 -15.58 -1.68 0.63
C PRO A 548 -15.14 -0.42 -0.14
N GLY A 549 -13.88 -0.03 0.02
CA GLY A 549 -13.28 1.11 -0.69
C GLY A 549 -13.69 2.50 -0.20
N LYS A 550 -14.66 2.63 0.71
CA LYS A 550 -15.04 3.93 1.30
C LYS A 550 -14.15 4.30 2.48
N ARG A 551 -14.10 5.60 2.81
CA ARG A 551 -13.25 6.18 3.87
C ARG A 551 -14.05 6.56 5.11
N HIS A 552 -14.75 5.61 5.73
CA HIS A 552 -15.58 5.92 6.91
C HIS A 552 -14.84 5.77 8.25
N TRP A 553 -13.74 5.01 8.29
CA TRP A 553 -12.89 4.98 9.49
C TRP A 553 -12.07 6.26 9.61
N LEU A 554 -11.53 6.50 10.79
CA LEU A 554 -10.64 7.62 11.06
C LEU A 554 -9.27 7.12 11.45
N LYS A 555 -8.22 7.80 11.01
CA LYS A 555 -6.85 7.56 11.48
C LYS A 555 -6.32 8.81 12.17
N VAL A 556 -5.84 8.65 13.39
CA VAL A 556 -5.17 9.70 14.16
C VAL A 556 -3.69 9.42 14.14
N LYS A 557 -2.89 10.45 13.83
CA LYS A 557 -1.42 10.40 13.85
C LYS A 557 -0.87 11.69 14.42
N LYS A 558 0.35 11.63 14.94
CA LYS A 558 1.12 12.79 15.42
C LYS A 558 1.12 13.94 14.40
N ASP A 559 1.31 13.65 13.11
CA ASP A 559 1.43 14.65 12.05
C ASP A 559 0.12 15.33 11.62
N TYR A 560 -1.05 14.84 12.09
CA TYR A 560 -2.35 15.42 11.74
C TYR A 560 -2.95 16.32 12.81
N LEU A 561 -2.50 16.14 14.05
CA LEU A 561 -3.07 16.82 15.20
C LEU A 561 -2.58 18.27 15.25
N PHE A 562 -3.49 19.17 15.65
CA PHE A 562 -3.21 20.60 15.83
C PHE A 562 -2.60 21.24 14.58
N ASP A 563 -3.16 20.94 13.40
CA ASP A 563 -2.69 21.42 12.09
C ASP A 563 -1.20 21.10 11.81
N GLY A 564 -0.70 20.00 12.38
CA GLY A 564 0.67 19.54 12.18
C GLY A 564 1.68 20.16 13.15
N ALA A 565 1.24 20.94 14.15
CA ALA A 565 2.12 21.52 15.17
C ALA A 565 2.89 20.46 15.98
N MET A 566 2.37 19.24 16.06
CA MET A 566 3.04 18.12 16.71
C MET A 566 3.97 17.33 15.78
N ALA A 567 4.05 17.66 14.48
CA ALA A 567 4.85 16.89 13.52
C ALA A 567 6.35 17.16 13.66
N ASP A 568 7.18 16.20 13.24
CA ASP A 568 8.62 16.42 13.18
C ASP A 568 8.95 17.27 11.94
N THR A 569 9.52 18.44 12.19
CA THR A 569 9.86 19.43 11.16
C THR A 569 11.35 19.72 11.15
N ALA A 570 11.91 19.95 9.96
CA ALA A 570 13.26 20.46 9.79
C ALA A 570 13.26 21.59 8.75
N ASP A 571 13.96 22.67 9.05
CA ASP A 571 14.13 23.79 8.11
C ASP A 571 15.35 23.50 7.23
N LEU A 572 15.10 23.10 5.98
CA LEU A 572 16.11 22.60 5.05
C LEU A 572 16.25 23.52 3.84
N ILE A 573 17.43 23.50 3.23
CA ILE A 573 17.75 24.31 2.06
C ILE A 573 17.58 23.50 0.78
N VAL A 574 17.09 24.16 -0.27
CA VAL A 574 16.98 23.59 -1.62
C VAL A 574 18.39 23.50 -2.23
N LEU A 575 18.92 22.29 -2.39
CA LEU A 575 20.24 22.05 -2.97
C LEU A 575 20.19 21.68 -4.45
N GLY A 576 19.05 21.20 -4.94
CA GLY A 576 18.86 20.81 -6.33
C GLY A 576 17.43 20.41 -6.65
N ALA A 577 17.19 20.03 -7.91
CA ALA A 577 15.86 19.66 -8.39
C ALA A 577 15.87 18.62 -9.52
N TRP A 578 14.76 17.91 -9.68
CA TRP A 578 14.48 17.04 -10.83
C TRP A 578 13.29 17.54 -11.63
N PHE A 579 13.27 17.19 -12.91
CA PHE A 579 12.09 17.36 -13.74
C PHE A 579 10.92 16.54 -13.19
N GLY A 580 9.73 17.12 -13.30
CA GLY A 580 8.49 16.41 -13.08
C GLY A 580 8.15 15.41 -14.17
N THR A 581 7.07 14.68 -13.92
CA THR A 581 6.49 13.76 -14.89
C THR A 581 5.02 14.12 -15.09
N GLY A 582 4.42 13.68 -16.20
CA GLY A 582 3.02 13.99 -16.47
C GLY A 582 2.81 15.47 -16.76
N LYS A 583 1.80 16.06 -16.13
CA LYS A 583 1.47 17.49 -16.23
C LYS A 583 2.58 18.42 -15.74
N LYS A 584 3.46 17.92 -14.86
CA LYS A 584 4.61 18.68 -14.30
C LYS A 584 5.91 18.43 -15.07
N GLY A 585 5.83 17.76 -16.23
CA GLY A 585 6.97 17.57 -17.12
C GLY A 585 7.53 18.90 -17.62
N GLY A 586 8.85 18.97 -17.79
CA GLY A 586 9.56 20.19 -18.17
C GLY A 586 9.75 21.20 -17.03
N MET A 587 9.15 21.00 -15.86
CA MET A 587 9.30 21.86 -14.68
C MET A 587 10.10 21.18 -13.57
N MET A 588 10.86 21.96 -12.81
CA MET A 588 11.47 21.54 -11.54
C MET A 588 10.37 21.30 -10.51
N SER A 589 9.94 20.05 -10.33
CA SER A 589 8.81 19.72 -9.44
C SER A 589 9.20 18.90 -8.22
N VAL A 590 10.40 18.34 -8.24
CA VAL A 590 10.92 17.53 -7.15
C VAL A 590 12.23 18.14 -6.70
N PHE A 591 12.39 18.37 -5.40
CA PHE A 591 13.50 19.12 -4.85
C PHE A 591 14.35 18.25 -3.93
N LEU A 592 15.66 18.44 -4.01
CA LEU A 592 16.65 17.85 -3.13
C LEU A 592 16.89 18.81 -1.96
N MET A 593 16.52 18.38 -0.77
CA MET A 593 16.65 19.17 0.45
C MET A 593 17.88 18.71 1.24
N GLY A 594 18.57 19.66 1.86
CA GLY A 594 19.73 19.36 2.69
C GLY A 594 20.06 20.42 3.72
N CYS A 595 21.16 20.18 4.44
CA CYS A 595 21.65 21.02 5.52
C CYS A 595 23.16 21.21 5.45
N LEU A 596 23.68 22.20 6.18
CA LEU A 596 25.12 22.43 6.29
C LEU A 596 25.74 21.51 7.35
N ASP A 597 26.79 20.81 6.98
CA ASP A 597 27.74 20.21 7.92
C ASP A 597 28.82 21.25 8.24
N LYS A 598 28.71 21.86 9.43
CA LYS A 598 29.64 22.91 9.89
C LYS A 598 31.06 22.39 10.08
N PHE A 599 31.23 21.11 10.43
CA PHE A 599 32.55 20.52 10.67
C PHE A 599 33.32 20.29 9.37
N ARG A 600 32.65 19.71 8.36
CA ARG A 600 33.27 19.48 7.04
C ARG A 600 33.17 20.67 6.09
N ASN A 601 32.41 21.70 6.47
CA ASN A 601 32.02 22.83 5.62
C ASN A 601 31.47 22.38 4.26
N LYS A 602 30.57 21.38 4.29
CA LYS A 602 29.92 20.80 3.10
C LYS A 602 28.42 20.72 3.27
N TRP A 603 27.70 20.82 2.17
CA TRP A 603 26.26 20.62 2.13
C TRP A 603 25.94 19.14 1.99
N VAL A 604 25.13 18.63 2.90
CA VAL A 604 24.73 17.22 2.94
C VAL A 604 23.26 17.07 2.59
N THR A 605 22.93 15.98 1.91
CA THR A 605 21.57 15.64 1.50
C THR A 605 20.80 15.00 2.64
N VAL A 606 19.52 15.38 2.79
CA VAL A 606 18.62 14.87 3.84
C VAL A 606 17.42 14.16 3.21
N THR A 607 16.73 14.78 2.26
CA THR A 607 15.52 14.16 1.68
C THR A 607 15.18 14.69 0.29
N LYS A 608 14.33 13.95 -0.42
CA LYS A 608 13.76 14.30 -1.72
C LYS A 608 12.27 14.57 -1.55
N VAL A 609 11.81 15.78 -1.86
CA VAL A 609 10.42 16.21 -1.65
C VAL A 609 9.73 16.57 -2.97
N HIS A 610 8.50 16.11 -3.15
CA HIS A 610 7.69 16.32 -4.36
C HIS A 610 6.25 16.78 -4.06
N THR A 611 5.92 16.99 -2.79
CA THR A 611 4.56 17.36 -2.34
C THR A 611 4.64 18.54 -1.38
N GLY A 612 3.58 19.35 -1.32
CA GLY A 612 3.47 20.50 -0.42
C GLY A 612 3.12 21.79 -1.15
N HIS A 613 3.62 21.96 -2.37
CA HIS A 613 3.31 23.11 -3.22
C HIS A 613 2.08 22.87 -4.09
N ASP A 614 1.19 23.86 -4.16
CA ASP A 614 0.17 23.94 -5.19
C ASP A 614 0.78 24.28 -6.57
N ASP A 615 -0.02 24.16 -7.63
CA ASP A 615 0.48 24.36 -8.99
C ASP A 615 0.89 25.81 -9.25
N SER A 616 0.19 26.79 -8.66
CA SER A 616 0.51 28.22 -8.80
C SER A 616 1.86 28.59 -8.15
N THR A 617 2.13 28.02 -6.98
CA THR A 617 3.38 28.16 -6.25
C THR A 617 4.50 27.50 -7.03
N LEU A 618 4.25 26.33 -7.64
CA LEU A 618 5.25 25.64 -8.42
C LEU A 618 5.67 26.41 -9.67
N GLU A 619 4.72 27.06 -10.35
CA GLU A 619 4.99 27.96 -11.48
C GLU A 619 5.80 29.19 -11.06
N ARG A 620 5.47 29.80 -9.90
CA ARG A 620 6.26 30.89 -9.32
C ARG A 620 7.69 30.44 -9.03
N LEU A 621 7.86 29.28 -8.39
CA LEU A 621 9.17 28.71 -8.05
C LEU A 621 10.02 28.42 -9.29
N GLN A 622 9.43 28.11 -10.45
CA GLN A 622 10.21 27.99 -11.69
C GLN A 622 10.95 29.29 -12.02
N LYS A 623 10.27 30.43 -11.90
CA LYS A 623 10.85 31.75 -12.21
C LYS A 623 11.91 32.16 -11.19
N GLU A 624 11.67 31.87 -9.91
CA GLU A 624 12.58 32.23 -8.81
C GLU A 624 13.84 31.35 -8.79
N LEU A 625 13.70 30.03 -9.02
CA LEU A 625 14.81 29.08 -8.90
C LEU A 625 15.60 28.90 -10.19
N SER A 626 15.01 29.09 -11.37
CA SER A 626 15.71 28.93 -12.65
C SER A 626 17.02 29.73 -12.77
N PRO A 627 17.11 31.01 -12.35
CA PRO A 627 18.38 31.75 -12.41
C PRO A 627 19.39 31.31 -11.34
N LEU A 628 18.94 30.60 -10.31
CA LEU A 628 19.77 30.15 -9.18
C LEU A 628 20.21 28.68 -9.31
N MET A 629 19.81 27.99 -10.38
CA MET A 629 20.04 26.56 -10.59
C MET A 629 20.85 26.31 -11.87
N VAL A 630 21.77 25.36 -11.80
CA VAL A 630 22.61 24.90 -12.91
C VAL A 630 22.17 23.50 -13.32
N LYS A 631 21.87 23.31 -14.61
CA LYS A 631 21.50 22.01 -15.16
C LYS A 631 22.73 21.10 -15.27
N ILE A 632 22.69 19.94 -14.64
CA ILE A 632 23.73 18.92 -14.68
C ILE A 632 23.27 17.58 -15.27
N SER A 633 21.95 17.39 -15.50
CA SER A 633 21.37 16.20 -16.12
C SER A 633 21.78 14.87 -15.48
N GLN A 634 21.87 14.83 -14.14
CA GLN A 634 22.30 13.65 -13.37
C GLN A 634 23.74 13.19 -13.62
N ASP A 635 24.58 14.04 -14.22
CA ASP A 635 26.00 13.76 -14.46
C ASP A 635 26.80 13.88 -13.15
N SER A 636 27.47 12.81 -12.75
CA SER A 636 28.31 12.77 -11.55
C SER A 636 29.53 13.67 -11.64
N ASN A 637 30.03 13.95 -12.83
CA ASN A 637 31.24 14.76 -13.02
C ASN A 637 30.97 16.26 -12.87
N LYS A 638 29.70 16.66 -12.95
CA LYS A 638 29.26 18.06 -12.83
C LYS A 638 28.75 18.40 -11.43
N VAL A 639 28.83 17.47 -10.47
CA VAL A 639 28.45 17.72 -9.08
C VAL A 639 29.47 18.65 -8.43
N PRO A 640 29.06 19.80 -7.87
CA PRO A 640 29.99 20.72 -7.24
C PRO A 640 30.65 20.14 -5.99
N ASN A 641 31.92 20.51 -5.73
CA ASN A 641 32.70 20.02 -4.59
C ASN A 641 32.10 20.34 -3.21
N TRP A 642 31.26 21.38 -3.13
CA TRP A 642 30.57 21.78 -1.90
C TRP A 642 29.39 20.86 -1.55
N LEU A 643 28.89 20.04 -2.49
CA LEU A 643 27.76 19.13 -2.31
C LEU A 643 28.25 17.70 -2.09
N ASP A 644 27.94 17.13 -0.92
CA ASP A 644 28.14 15.71 -0.65
C ASP A 644 26.86 14.93 -0.98
N CYS A 645 26.85 14.24 -2.13
CA CYS A 645 25.69 13.51 -2.64
C CYS A 645 26.08 12.15 -3.19
N LYS A 646 25.32 11.11 -2.86
CA LYS A 646 25.49 9.77 -3.43
C LYS A 646 24.98 9.71 -4.87
N LYS A 647 25.52 8.80 -5.69
CA LYS A 647 25.17 8.65 -7.12
C LYS A 647 23.66 8.52 -7.40
N GLY A 648 22.92 7.85 -6.51
CA GLY A 648 21.46 7.69 -6.65
C GLY A 648 20.62 8.95 -6.36
N MET A 649 21.23 10.00 -5.80
CA MET A 649 20.57 11.26 -5.40
C MET A 649 21.02 12.45 -6.23
N ILE A 650 21.83 12.23 -7.28
CA ILE A 650 22.26 13.31 -8.16
C ILE A 650 21.02 13.88 -8.89
N PRO A 651 20.78 15.20 -8.78
CA PRO A 651 19.62 15.84 -9.39
C PRO A 651 19.83 16.21 -10.86
N ASP A 652 18.76 16.63 -11.55
CA ASP A 652 18.87 17.21 -12.89
C ASP A 652 19.46 18.63 -12.83
N PHE A 653 19.20 19.33 -11.73
CA PHE A 653 19.66 20.69 -11.43
C PHE A 653 20.31 20.75 -10.05
N VAL A 654 21.38 21.52 -9.91
CA VAL A 654 22.03 21.83 -8.62
C VAL A 654 22.07 23.34 -8.44
N ALA A 655 21.94 23.81 -7.20
CA ALA A 655 22.07 25.23 -6.89
C ALA A 655 23.40 25.81 -7.41
N ALA A 656 23.40 27.01 -7.99
CA ALA A 656 24.64 27.68 -8.37
C ALA A 656 25.44 28.11 -7.12
N ASP A 657 24.73 28.67 -6.14
CA ASP A 657 25.23 28.99 -4.81
C ASP A 657 24.19 28.57 -3.78
N PRO A 658 24.47 27.56 -2.93
CA PRO A 658 23.53 27.10 -1.91
C PRO A 658 23.19 28.16 -0.86
N LYS A 659 24.03 29.20 -0.68
CA LYS A 659 23.77 30.28 0.28
C LYS A 659 22.67 31.25 -0.18
N LYS A 660 22.35 31.27 -1.47
CA LYS A 660 21.28 32.11 -2.05
C LYS A 660 19.96 31.34 -2.22
N GLN A 661 19.93 30.08 -1.82
CA GLN A 661 18.76 29.22 -1.97
C GLN A 661 17.76 29.45 -0.83
N PRO A 662 16.45 29.27 -1.10
CA PRO A 662 15.43 29.41 -0.07
C PRO A 662 15.50 28.27 0.95
N VAL A 663 15.04 28.58 2.17
CA VAL A 663 14.85 27.61 3.25
C VAL A 663 13.37 27.23 3.27
N TRP A 664 13.11 25.92 3.28
CA TRP A 664 11.75 25.38 3.38
C TRP A 664 11.62 24.53 4.63
N GLU A 665 10.48 24.69 5.30
CA GLU A 665 10.08 23.83 6.40
C GLU A 665 9.57 22.52 5.81
N ILE A 666 10.29 21.44 6.12
CA ILE A 666 9.96 20.08 5.68
C ILE A 666 9.41 19.32 6.86
N THR A 667 8.17 18.85 6.71
CA THR A 667 7.50 18.01 7.69
C THR A 667 7.47 16.57 7.22
N GLY A 668 7.72 15.65 8.14
CA GLY A 668 7.58 14.21 7.92
C GLY A 668 6.74 13.54 8.98
N THR A 669 6.48 12.26 8.76
CA THR A 669 5.89 11.40 9.80
C THR A 669 6.92 11.10 10.89
N GLU A 670 8.18 10.87 10.51
CA GLU A 670 9.29 10.59 11.42
C GLU A 670 10.64 10.85 10.74
N LEU A 671 11.69 11.00 11.55
CA LEU A 671 13.08 10.99 11.12
C LEU A 671 13.63 9.57 11.15
N THR A 672 14.16 9.10 10.02
CA THR A 672 14.65 7.74 9.82
C THR A 672 16.12 7.73 9.44
N LYS A 673 16.80 6.59 9.62
CA LYS A 673 18.15 6.37 9.07
C LYS A 673 18.09 5.52 7.81
N ALA A 674 18.61 6.06 6.72
CA ALA A 674 18.73 5.44 5.41
C ALA A 674 20.12 5.74 4.81
N ASN A 675 20.78 4.70 4.30
CA ASN A 675 22.11 4.81 3.71
C ASN A 675 22.16 5.61 2.39
N LEU A 676 21.05 6.16 1.91
CA LEU A 676 20.98 6.88 0.64
C LEU A 676 21.38 8.35 0.77
N HIS A 677 21.14 8.93 1.94
CA HIS A 677 21.41 10.34 2.26
C HIS A 677 22.73 10.50 3.00
N THR A 678 23.35 11.67 2.91
CA THR A 678 24.72 11.95 3.40
C THR A 678 24.74 12.68 4.74
N ALA A 679 23.58 13.14 5.23
CA ALA A 679 23.41 13.74 6.55
C ALA A 679 23.42 12.68 7.68
N ASP A 680 24.55 11.97 7.87
CA ASP A 680 24.67 10.84 8.82
C ASP A 680 23.64 9.71 8.55
N GLY A 681 23.21 9.60 7.29
CA GLY A 681 22.12 8.74 6.88
C GLY A 681 20.74 9.18 7.36
N ILE A 682 20.57 10.32 8.01
CA ILE A 682 19.26 10.79 8.47
C ILE A 682 18.42 11.27 7.28
N SER A 683 17.14 10.88 7.26
CA SER A 683 16.17 11.27 6.25
C SER A 683 14.77 11.43 6.84
N VAL A 684 13.91 12.14 6.12
CA VAL A 684 12.52 12.42 6.52
C VAL A 684 11.59 11.43 5.82
N ARG A 685 10.79 10.67 6.58
CA ARG A 685 9.78 9.74 6.02
C ARG A 685 8.52 10.52 5.62
N PHE A 686 8.07 10.31 4.38
CA PHE A 686 6.94 11.02 3.75
C PHE A 686 7.08 12.55 3.83
N PRO A 687 8.18 13.11 3.28
CA PRO A 687 8.47 14.53 3.37
C PRO A 687 7.46 15.35 2.58
N ARG A 688 7.06 16.49 3.15
CA ARG A 688 6.15 17.46 2.56
C ARG A 688 6.68 18.85 2.88
N VAL A 689 6.59 19.76 1.92
CA VAL A 689 6.82 21.17 2.21
C VAL A 689 5.58 21.72 2.91
N THR A 690 5.72 22.22 4.13
CA THR A 690 4.63 22.90 4.84
C THR A 690 4.67 24.39 4.62
N ARG A 691 5.87 24.97 4.67
CA ARG A 691 6.04 26.42 4.59
C ARG A 691 7.35 26.79 3.90
N ILE A 692 7.30 27.87 3.11
CA ILE A 692 8.48 28.57 2.61
C ILE A 692 8.88 29.60 3.68
N ARG A 693 10.12 29.52 4.17
CA ARG A 693 10.61 30.30 5.33
C ARG A 693 11.38 31.52 4.85
N ASP A 694 10.65 32.55 4.46
CA ASP A 694 11.23 33.84 4.06
C ASP A 694 11.91 34.58 5.23
N ASP A 695 11.62 34.17 6.47
CA ASP A 695 12.23 34.66 7.71
C ASP A 695 13.59 34.01 8.03
N LYS A 696 13.99 32.97 7.28
CA LYS A 696 15.23 32.23 7.50
C LYS A 696 16.17 32.30 6.30
N ASN A 697 17.45 32.36 6.60
CA ASN A 697 18.53 32.22 5.63
C ASN A 697 19.31 30.92 5.88
N TRP A 698 20.33 30.68 5.05
CA TRP A 698 21.14 29.48 5.10
C TRP A 698 21.90 29.26 6.43
N GLU A 699 22.18 30.32 7.21
CA GLU A 699 22.88 30.24 8.50
C GLU A 699 21.93 29.78 9.62
N THR A 700 20.68 30.23 9.55
CA THR A 700 19.60 29.93 10.52
C THR A 700 18.80 28.66 10.21
N ALA A 701 19.07 28.05 9.05
CA ALA A 701 18.52 26.75 8.67
C ALA A 701 19.10 25.65 9.58
N THR A 702 18.38 24.53 9.68
CA THR A 702 18.80 23.40 10.50
C THR A 702 20.13 22.86 9.98
N ASN A 703 21.14 22.78 10.85
CA ASN A 703 22.44 22.18 10.52
C ASN A 703 22.51 20.69 10.88
N LEU A 704 23.59 19.99 10.48
CA LEU A 704 23.70 18.55 10.71
C LEU A 704 23.67 18.14 12.19
N GLU A 705 24.25 18.94 13.09
CA GLU A 705 24.30 18.63 14.51
C GLU A 705 22.91 18.79 15.15
N GLU A 706 22.21 19.88 14.82
CA GLU A 706 20.81 20.08 15.19
C GLU A 706 19.91 18.97 14.63
N LEU A 707 20.12 18.54 13.38
CA LEU A 707 19.36 17.45 12.79
C LEU A 707 19.58 16.11 13.54
N LYS A 708 20.81 15.83 13.98
CA LYS A 708 21.11 14.68 14.85
C LYS A 708 20.41 14.78 16.19
N HIS A 709 20.38 15.97 16.79
CA HIS A 709 19.64 16.21 18.03
C HIS A 709 18.13 16.01 17.84
N LEU A 710 17.55 16.54 16.76
CA LEU A 710 16.14 16.34 16.41
C LEU A 710 15.80 14.86 16.21
N TYR A 711 16.65 14.11 15.50
CA TYR A 711 16.49 12.67 15.32
C TYR A 711 16.50 11.90 16.65
N LYS A 712 17.42 12.25 17.56
CA LYS A 712 17.48 11.62 18.88
C LYS A 712 16.26 11.98 19.73
N ALA A 713 15.90 13.27 19.78
CA ALA A 713 14.76 13.77 20.53
C ALA A 713 13.42 13.17 20.04
N SER A 714 13.22 13.08 18.72
CA SER A 714 12.03 12.47 18.10
C SER A 714 11.80 11.02 18.55
N LYS A 715 12.87 10.27 18.86
CA LYS A 715 12.78 8.89 19.36
C LYS A 715 12.56 8.78 20.87
N GLU A 716 13.07 9.73 21.64
CA GLU A 716 13.10 9.63 23.10
C GLU A 716 11.92 10.35 23.76
N LYS A 717 11.40 11.42 23.16
CA LYS A 717 10.39 12.29 23.79
C LYS A 717 9.34 12.75 22.77
N THR A 718 8.08 12.42 23.03
CA THR A 718 6.93 13.04 22.35
C THR A 718 6.30 14.06 23.30
N ASP A 719 6.30 15.34 22.92
CA ASP A 719 5.57 16.37 23.67
C ASP A 719 4.06 16.16 23.49
N VAL A 720 3.40 15.66 24.54
CA VAL A 720 1.95 15.45 24.58
C VAL A 720 1.25 16.48 25.48
N SER A 721 1.92 17.57 25.85
CA SER A 721 1.38 18.58 26.76
C SER A 721 0.06 19.18 26.27
N LEU A 722 -0.08 19.41 24.96
CA LEU A 722 -1.32 19.88 24.33
C LEU A 722 -2.48 18.88 24.49
N LEU A 723 -2.20 17.58 24.34
CA LEU A 723 -3.20 16.52 24.51
C LEU A 723 -3.62 16.36 25.98
N ASN A 724 -2.67 16.48 26.91
CA ASN A 724 -2.97 16.42 28.34
C ASN A 724 -3.82 17.62 28.78
N LYS A 725 -3.55 18.82 28.24
CA LYS A 725 -4.39 20.01 28.47
C LYS A 725 -5.80 19.83 27.90
N LEU A 726 -5.93 19.26 26.70
CA LEU A 726 -7.23 18.92 26.13
C LEU A 726 -7.97 17.89 26.99
N ALA A 727 -7.30 16.83 27.43
CA ALA A 727 -7.92 15.82 28.28
C ALA A 727 -8.47 16.42 29.58
N ALA A 728 -7.71 17.34 30.21
CA ALA A 728 -8.12 18.02 31.44
C ALA A 728 -9.29 19.01 31.26
N THR A 729 -9.44 19.61 30.07
CA THR A 729 -10.50 20.60 29.78
C THR A 729 -11.75 19.98 29.15
N ALA A 730 -11.62 18.78 28.57
CA ALA A 730 -12.71 18.10 27.88
C ALA A 730 -13.74 17.43 28.81
N ASP A 731 -13.47 17.33 30.12
CA ASP A 731 -14.41 16.80 31.09
C ASP A 731 -15.61 17.75 31.37
N ASP A 732 -15.52 19.02 30.96
CA ASP A 732 -16.62 20.00 31.04
C ASP A 732 -17.58 19.94 29.85
N TYR A 733 -17.37 19.03 28.89
CA TYR A 733 -18.19 18.92 27.68
C TYR A 733 -19.50 18.17 27.93
N VAL A 734 -20.62 18.91 28.07
CA VAL A 734 -21.98 18.36 28.07
C VAL A 734 -22.48 18.21 26.62
N PRO A 735 -22.87 17.01 26.16
CA PRO A 735 -23.41 16.83 24.81
C PRO A 735 -24.70 17.65 24.62
N PRO A 736 -24.89 18.33 23.47
CA PRO A 736 -26.12 19.06 23.22
C PRO A 736 -27.31 18.09 23.11
N GLU A 737 -28.31 18.26 23.97
CA GLU A 737 -29.58 17.54 23.88
C GLU A 737 -30.26 17.82 22.54
N LYS A 738 -30.59 16.76 21.80
CA LYS A 738 -31.41 16.83 20.59
C LYS A 738 -32.82 17.30 20.97
N LYS A 739 -33.15 18.58 20.70
CA LYS A 739 -34.54 19.03 20.71
C LYS A 739 -35.33 18.28 19.62
N PRO A 740 -36.53 17.74 19.92
CA PRO A 740 -37.34 17.05 18.93
C PRO A 740 -37.81 18.05 17.86
N LYS A 741 -37.60 17.70 16.58
CA LYS A 741 -38.10 18.45 15.43
C LYS A 741 -39.63 18.48 15.48
N GLN A 742 -40.22 19.67 15.61
CA GLN A 742 -41.63 19.88 15.27
C GLN A 742 -41.81 19.80 13.76
N SER A 743 -42.89 19.14 13.34
CA SER A 743 -43.31 18.97 11.96
C SER A 743 -43.69 20.31 11.29
N PRO A 744 -43.54 20.45 9.96
CA PRO A 744 -43.73 21.72 9.29
C PRO A 744 -45.22 22.06 9.18
N LYS A 745 -45.61 23.23 9.72
CA LYS A 745 -46.89 23.88 9.38
C LYS A 745 -46.70 24.80 8.17
N THR A 746 -47.46 24.47 7.14
CA THR A 746 -47.94 25.28 6.01
C THR A 746 -47.53 26.75 5.93
N ALA A 747 -46.92 27.09 4.80
CA ALA A 747 -46.60 28.44 4.36
C ALA A 747 -47.85 29.30 4.16
N LYS A 748 -47.82 30.52 4.73
CA LYS A 748 -48.59 31.68 4.23
C LYS A 748 -47.74 32.94 4.29
N ASN A 749 -47.67 33.58 3.12
CA ASN A 749 -47.11 34.85 2.71
C ASN A 749 -46.99 35.96 3.77
N LYS A 750 -45.89 36.73 3.68
CA LYS A 750 -45.81 38.21 3.77
C LYS A 750 -44.35 38.63 3.50
N THR A 751 -44.00 39.04 2.28
CA THR A 751 -43.78 40.45 1.88
C THR A 751 -43.15 41.33 2.96
N SER A 752 -41.88 41.68 2.74
CA SER A 752 -41.18 42.80 3.38
C SER A 752 -41.67 44.15 2.80
N PRO A 753 -41.55 45.24 3.57
CA PRO A 753 -40.68 46.34 3.13
C PRO A 753 -39.80 46.88 4.29
N VAL A 754 -38.50 47.11 4.07
CA VAL A 754 -37.85 48.38 3.63
C VAL A 754 -37.79 49.47 4.70
N SER A 755 -36.57 49.80 5.14
CA SER A 755 -35.96 51.16 5.21
C SER A 755 -34.65 51.07 6.02
N ASN A 756 -33.47 51.27 5.42
CA ASN A 756 -32.73 52.56 5.29
C ASN A 756 -32.43 53.19 6.66
N THR A 757 -31.21 53.59 7.06
CA THR A 757 -30.09 54.29 6.39
C THR A 757 -28.93 54.40 7.41
N LEU A 758 -27.67 54.10 7.06
CA LEU A 758 -26.58 55.05 6.73
C LEU A 758 -26.14 56.00 7.86
N ASP A 759 -24.88 55.86 8.32
CA ASP A 759 -23.76 56.85 8.17
C ASP A 759 -22.58 56.47 9.11
N LYS A 760 -21.36 56.26 8.56
CA LYS A 760 -20.18 57.18 8.50
C LYS A 760 -19.66 57.61 9.88
N CYS A 761 -18.37 57.82 10.16
CA CYS A 761 -17.10 57.75 9.45
C CYS A 761 -15.98 57.84 10.50
N PHE A 762 -14.78 57.44 10.09
CA PHE A 762 -13.45 57.73 10.63
C PHE A 762 -13.26 59.01 11.47
N ALA A 763 -12.52 58.90 12.58
CA ALA A 763 -11.36 59.77 12.88
C ALA A 763 -10.51 59.19 14.02
N LYS A 764 -9.20 59.36 13.86
CA LYS A 764 -8.11 58.83 14.70
C LYS A 764 -7.35 60.05 15.27
N TYR A 765 -6.82 59.88 16.48
CA TYR A 765 -5.78 60.67 17.17
C TYR A 765 -6.15 61.92 18.00
N ALA A 766 -5.99 61.79 19.31
CA ALA A 766 -5.30 62.76 20.17
C ALA A 766 -4.51 62.02 21.27
N LYS A 767 -3.41 62.64 21.71
CA LYS A 767 -2.21 62.07 22.35
C LYS A 767 -2.14 62.35 23.86
N ARG A 768 -1.33 61.50 24.54
CA ARG A 768 -0.32 61.79 25.59
C ARG A 768 -0.70 61.87 27.09
N ASN A 769 0.03 61.02 27.85
CA ASN A 769 0.88 61.28 29.03
C ASN A 769 0.24 61.62 30.40
N GLU A 770 0.81 61.32 31.58
CA GLU A 770 1.90 60.47 32.11
C GLU A 770 1.97 60.74 33.64
N LYS A 771 2.77 59.93 34.36
CA LYS A 771 3.36 60.08 35.73
C LYS A 771 2.50 59.57 36.90
N SER A 772 3.02 58.85 37.90
CA SER A 772 4.38 58.87 38.48
C SER A 772 4.77 57.56 39.24
N PRO A 773 6.07 57.33 39.53
CA PRO A 773 6.67 56.19 40.26
C PRO A 773 7.12 56.55 41.70
N ILE A 774 7.75 55.62 42.46
CA ILE A 774 8.98 55.80 43.28
C ILE A 774 9.37 54.52 44.08
N ASN A 775 10.70 54.34 44.20
CA ASN A 775 11.55 53.33 44.86
C ASN A 775 11.43 53.20 46.40
N GLN A 776 12.04 52.15 47.00
CA GLN A 776 13.19 52.28 47.91
C GLN A 776 13.85 50.94 48.29
N HIS A 777 15.05 51.06 48.88
CA HIS A 777 16.23 50.19 48.92
C HIS A 777 16.37 49.33 50.21
N ASN A 778 17.29 48.35 50.15
CA ASN A 778 18.24 47.83 51.18
C ASN A 778 17.71 47.30 52.54
N ASP A 779 18.16 46.11 52.98
CA ASP A 779 19.34 45.94 53.85
C ASP A 779 19.61 44.47 54.28
N LYS A 780 20.89 44.17 54.50
CA LYS A 780 21.40 42.96 55.19
C LYS A 780 21.40 43.17 56.71
N LYS A 781 21.18 42.12 57.52
CA LYS A 781 22.10 41.67 58.61
C LYS A 781 21.53 40.58 59.54
N ASN A 782 22.48 39.71 59.94
CA ASN A 782 22.61 38.88 61.16
C ASN A 782 21.70 37.65 61.34
N ALA A 783 22.08 36.56 62.02
CA ALA A 783 23.33 35.87 62.42
C ALA A 783 22.89 34.83 63.48
N ASP A 784 23.52 33.64 63.48
CA ASP A 784 23.69 32.69 64.60
C ASP A 784 22.42 31.98 65.17
N SER A 785 22.41 30.71 65.60
CA SER A 785 23.44 29.68 65.87
C SER A 785 22.79 28.32 66.17
N ASP A 786 23.53 27.26 65.84
CA ASP A 786 23.77 25.99 66.56
C ASP A 786 22.81 24.77 66.63
N ASP A 787 23.53 23.64 66.53
CA ASP A 787 23.33 22.23 66.94
C ASP A 787 22.43 21.30 66.11
N ASP A 788 22.81 20.04 65.82
CA ASP A 788 24.08 19.28 65.87
C ASP A 788 23.82 17.93 65.14
N SER A 789 24.90 17.28 64.68
CA SER A 789 25.17 15.84 64.43
C SER A 789 24.01 14.88 63.99
N ASP A 790 24.17 13.97 63.02
CA ASP A 790 25.28 13.03 62.89
C ASP A 790 25.27 12.32 61.52
N ARG A 791 26.47 11.99 61.01
CA ARG A 791 26.72 11.16 59.81
C ARG A 791 27.15 9.77 60.27
N THR A 792 26.63 8.71 59.66
CA THR A 792 27.43 7.49 59.45
C THR A 792 27.01 6.76 58.16
N ASP A 793 27.99 6.62 57.26
CA ASP A 793 28.03 5.63 56.19
C ASP A 793 28.31 4.24 56.79
N ILE A 794 27.59 3.18 56.37
CA ILE A 794 28.07 1.78 56.49
C ILE A 794 27.67 0.98 55.24
N GLU A 795 28.68 0.21 54.82
CA GLU A 795 28.90 -0.54 53.59
C GLU A 795 28.00 -1.76 53.33
N ASP A 796 28.05 -2.15 52.06
CA ASP A 796 27.77 -3.47 51.47
C ASP A 796 28.11 -4.67 52.38
N THR A 797 27.16 -5.59 52.55
CA THR A 797 27.44 -7.03 52.58
C THR A 797 26.27 -7.85 52.06
N SER A 798 26.51 -8.60 50.98
CA SER A 798 25.65 -9.69 50.49
C SER A 798 25.58 -10.86 51.48
N PRO A 799 24.49 -11.66 51.44
CA PRO A 799 24.70 -13.11 51.58
C PRO A 799 23.94 -13.99 50.57
N MET A 800 24.43 -15.22 50.53
CA MET A 800 24.33 -16.26 49.51
C MET A 800 22.95 -16.93 49.33
N LYS A 801 22.85 -17.56 48.16
CA LYS A 801 21.80 -18.50 47.69
C LYS A 801 21.42 -19.57 48.72
N LYS A 802 20.12 -19.85 48.84
CA LYS A 802 19.56 -21.14 49.26
C LYS A 802 18.43 -21.55 48.33
N ASP A 803 18.51 -22.79 47.87
CA ASP A 803 17.54 -23.49 47.02
C ASP A 803 16.15 -23.60 47.69
N ILE A 804 15.10 -23.22 46.97
CA ILE A 804 13.71 -23.51 47.34
C ILE A 804 12.99 -24.11 46.14
N LYS A 805 12.54 -25.36 46.29
CA LYS A 805 11.66 -26.07 45.34
C LYS A 805 10.34 -25.30 45.17
N PRO A 806 9.75 -25.24 43.96
CA PRO A 806 8.50 -24.50 43.75
C PRO A 806 7.33 -25.20 44.46
N LYS A 807 6.70 -24.50 45.43
CA LYS A 807 5.38 -24.83 45.94
C LYS A 807 4.35 -24.58 44.82
N LEU A 808 3.49 -25.56 44.54
CA LEU A 808 2.29 -25.34 43.73
C LEU A 808 1.48 -24.19 44.35
N LEU A 809 1.18 -23.17 43.55
CA LEU A 809 0.28 -22.09 43.92
C LEU A 809 -1.15 -22.64 44.05
N PRO A 810 -1.95 -22.19 45.03
CA PRO A 810 -3.36 -22.58 45.15
C PRO A 810 -4.15 -22.18 43.90
N GLU A 811 -5.14 -22.99 43.52
CA GLU A 811 -5.98 -22.81 42.31
C GLU A 811 -6.73 -21.46 42.26
N ASN A 812 -6.87 -20.76 43.39
CA ASN A 812 -7.37 -19.39 43.47
C ASN A 812 -6.47 -18.53 44.38
N PRO A 813 -5.85 -17.44 43.89
CA PRO A 813 -4.99 -16.57 44.69
C PRO A 813 -5.78 -15.62 45.63
N LEU A 814 -7.12 -15.61 45.58
CA LEU A 814 -7.99 -14.74 46.36
C LEU A 814 -8.63 -15.47 47.56
N PRO A 815 -8.94 -14.77 48.67
CA PRO A 815 -9.58 -15.38 49.84
C PRO A 815 -11.06 -15.75 49.59
N ASP A 816 -11.49 -16.92 50.06
CA ASP A 816 -12.88 -17.42 49.91
C ASP A 816 -13.83 -16.83 50.97
N VAL A 817 -14.09 -15.53 50.87
CA VAL A 817 -14.88 -14.77 51.85
C VAL A 817 -16.38 -15.07 51.79
N PHE A 818 -16.91 -15.37 50.61
CA PHE A 818 -18.35 -15.55 50.36
C PHE A 818 -18.72 -17.02 50.08
N ILE A 819 -17.88 -17.96 50.49
CA ILE A 819 -18.10 -19.39 50.25
C ILE A 819 -19.48 -19.84 50.71
N ASN A 820 -20.19 -20.59 49.86
CA ASN A 820 -21.55 -21.07 50.07
C ASN A 820 -22.60 -19.96 50.33
N LYS A 821 -22.33 -18.69 49.97
CA LYS A 821 -23.31 -17.60 50.08
C LYS A 821 -23.93 -17.26 48.73
N ARG A 822 -25.26 -17.20 48.69
CA ARG A 822 -26.04 -17.01 47.48
C ARG A 822 -26.64 -15.62 47.42
N LEU A 823 -26.29 -14.91 46.35
CA LEU A 823 -26.71 -13.55 46.08
C LEU A 823 -27.73 -13.53 44.94
N GLY A 824 -28.92 -12.98 45.20
CA GLY A 824 -29.98 -12.83 44.20
C GLY A 824 -30.17 -11.39 43.77
N PHE A 825 -30.33 -11.19 42.46
CA PHE A 825 -30.80 -9.93 41.86
C PHE A 825 -32.23 -10.15 41.36
N TYR A 826 -33.22 -9.54 42.01
CA TYR A 826 -34.64 -9.80 41.71
C TYR A 826 -35.20 -8.86 40.62
N PRO A 827 -35.97 -9.35 39.63
CA PRO A 827 -36.50 -8.53 38.55
C PRO A 827 -37.75 -7.75 38.98
N ASP A 828 -37.92 -6.56 38.41
CA ASP A 828 -39.01 -5.56 38.58
C ASP A 828 -38.74 -4.37 39.53
N PHE A 829 -37.57 -4.30 40.19
CA PHE A 829 -37.10 -3.08 40.90
C PHE A 829 -35.64 -2.71 40.56
N ILE A 830 -35.23 -3.02 39.34
CA ILE A 830 -33.86 -2.80 38.86
C ILE A 830 -33.69 -1.31 38.56
N SER A 831 -33.03 -0.61 39.46
CA SER A 831 -32.41 0.70 39.18
C SER A 831 -30.88 0.62 39.19
N ILE A 832 -30.32 -0.60 39.21
CA ILE A 832 -28.88 -0.83 39.02
C ILE A 832 -28.64 -1.09 37.52
N PRO A 833 -27.83 -0.26 36.84
CA PRO A 833 -27.45 -0.48 35.45
C PRO A 833 -26.76 -1.85 35.27
N GLU A 834 -27.01 -2.51 34.14
CA GLU A 834 -26.51 -3.86 33.83
C GLU A 834 -24.98 -4.00 33.99
N ARG A 835 -24.23 -2.94 33.64
CA ARG A 835 -22.75 -2.88 33.81
C ARG A 835 -22.33 -2.98 35.29
N GLU A 836 -23.05 -2.30 36.17
CA GLU A 836 -22.72 -2.27 37.60
C GLU A 836 -23.11 -3.59 38.28
N ARG A 837 -24.22 -4.19 37.86
CA ARG A 837 -24.59 -5.55 38.26
C ARG A 837 -23.51 -6.56 37.89
N PHE A 838 -22.97 -6.51 36.67
CA PHE A 838 -21.90 -7.42 36.24
C PHE A 838 -20.62 -7.26 37.08
N HIS A 839 -20.27 -6.03 37.48
CA HIS A 839 -19.15 -5.78 38.38
C HIS A 839 -19.35 -6.47 39.74
N PHE A 840 -20.55 -6.35 40.31
CA PHE A 840 -20.91 -6.99 41.57
C PHE A 840 -20.94 -8.52 41.49
N GLU A 841 -21.51 -9.08 40.42
CA GLU A 841 -21.52 -10.53 40.19
C GLU A 841 -20.10 -11.09 40.08
N ARG A 842 -19.22 -10.42 39.33
CA ARG A 842 -17.82 -10.84 39.15
C ARG A 842 -17.05 -10.87 40.47
N HIS A 843 -17.15 -9.81 41.28
CA HIS A 843 -16.43 -9.77 42.56
C HIS A 843 -16.99 -10.78 43.56
N TRP A 844 -18.32 -10.94 43.62
CA TRP A 844 -18.94 -11.92 44.51
C TRP A 844 -18.48 -13.35 44.20
N VAL A 845 -18.43 -13.70 42.90
CA VAL A 845 -17.94 -15.02 42.44
C VAL A 845 -16.43 -15.19 42.65
N ALA A 846 -15.63 -14.14 42.44
CA ALA A 846 -14.17 -14.19 42.61
C ALA A 846 -13.75 -14.52 44.05
N TYR A 847 -14.56 -14.14 45.05
CA TYR A 847 -14.35 -14.47 46.47
C TYR A 847 -15.19 -15.67 46.94
N GLY A 848 -15.59 -16.57 46.03
CA GLY A 848 -16.21 -17.87 46.35
C GLY A 848 -17.74 -17.87 46.50
N GLY A 849 -18.42 -16.76 46.20
CA GLY A 849 -19.87 -16.63 46.29
C GLY A 849 -20.65 -17.13 45.06
N ILE A 850 -21.93 -17.45 45.24
CA ILE A 850 -22.81 -17.96 44.18
C ILE A 850 -23.83 -16.88 43.81
N VAL A 851 -24.05 -16.62 42.52
CA VAL A 851 -25.07 -15.67 42.05
C VAL A 851 -26.25 -16.42 41.45
N ILE A 852 -27.46 -16.12 41.92
CA ILE A 852 -28.71 -16.71 41.42
C ILE A 852 -29.40 -15.74 40.46
N LYS A 853 -29.43 -16.10 39.17
CA LYS A 853 -30.00 -15.27 38.09
C LYS A 853 -31.51 -15.41 37.92
N SER A 854 -32.12 -16.48 38.46
CA SER A 854 -33.57 -16.74 38.39
C SER A 854 -34.09 -17.16 39.76
N LEU A 855 -34.82 -16.26 40.43
CA LEU A 855 -35.34 -16.47 41.80
C LEU A 855 -36.66 -17.27 41.84
N LYS A 856 -36.97 -18.05 40.80
CA LYS A 856 -38.15 -18.92 40.76
C LYS A 856 -37.89 -20.17 41.61
N LYS A 857 -38.04 -20.03 42.94
CA LYS A 857 -37.90 -21.07 43.98
C LYS A 857 -36.64 -21.93 43.84
N ILE A 858 -35.55 -21.47 44.47
CA ILE A 858 -34.55 -22.24 45.23
C ILE A 858 -33.55 -21.19 45.79
N ASP A 859 -33.58 -21.04 47.12
CA ASP A 859 -32.42 -20.91 47.99
C ASP A 859 -31.45 -19.74 47.71
N VAL A 860 -31.80 -18.55 48.22
CA VAL A 860 -30.98 -17.32 48.17
C VAL A 860 -30.85 -16.76 49.58
N ASP A 861 -29.66 -16.30 49.96
CA ASP A 861 -29.40 -15.80 51.31
C ASP A 861 -29.55 -14.27 51.39
N TYR A 862 -29.18 -13.57 50.31
CA TYR A 862 -29.21 -12.10 50.23
C TYR A 862 -29.87 -11.61 48.95
N VAL A 863 -30.74 -10.60 49.07
CA VAL A 863 -31.36 -9.89 47.94
C VAL A 863 -31.02 -8.41 48.02
N ILE A 864 -30.40 -7.90 46.96
CA ILE A 864 -29.95 -6.50 46.88
C ILE A 864 -31.04 -5.60 46.33
N HIS A 865 -31.22 -4.46 46.99
CA HIS A 865 -32.07 -3.36 46.54
C HIS A 865 -31.22 -2.13 46.25
N ASN A 866 -31.54 -1.41 45.17
CA ASN A 866 -30.84 -0.17 44.83
C ASN A 866 -31.22 0.99 45.75
N ASN A 867 -32.50 1.07 46.12
CA ASN A 867 -33.05 2.11 46.98
C ASN A 867 -33.14 1.61 48.43
N ASN A 868 -32.89 2.50 49.39
CA ASN A 868 -33.04 2.20 50.82
C ASN A 868 -34.51 2.08 51.26
N LYS A 869 -35.46 2.35 50.37
CA LYS A 869 -36.90 2.33 50.63
C LYS A 869 -37.62 1.49 49.57
N ILE A 870 -38.56 0.65 49.99
CA ILE A 870 -39.43 -0.16 49.14
C ILE A 870 -40.89 -0.01 49.58
N GLY A 871 -41.83 -0.01 48.63
CA GLY A 871 -43.26 0.10 48.95
C GLY A 871 -43.79 -1.15 49.67
N PHE A 872 -44.76 -1.00 50.59
CA PHE A 872 -45.35 -2.14 51.30
C PHE A 872 -45.93 -3.20 50.37
N SER A 873 -46.69 -2.79 49.32
CA SER A 873 -47.27 -3.73 48.36
C SER A 873 -46.19 -4.54 47.60
N GLU A 874 -45.03 -3.94 47.36
CA GLU A 874 -43.92 -4.54 46.62
C GLU A 874 -43.16 -5.55 47.50
N MET A 875 -42.90 -5.17 48.75
CA MET A 875 -42.31 -6.06 49.76
C MET A 875 -43.19 -7.29 50.01
N MET A 876 -44.52 -7.13 50.05
CA MET A 876 -45.43 -8.26 50.21
C MET A 876 -45.44 -9.21 49.01
N LYS A 877 -45.24 -8.71 47.78
CA LYS A 877 -45.04 -9.56 46.59
C LYS A 877 -43.72 -10.35 46.67
N LEU A 878 -42.66 -9.75 47.22
CA LEU A 878 -41.36 -10.40 47.40
C LEU A 878 -41.43 -11.51 48.46
N LYS A 879 -42.05 -11.24 49.62
CA LYS A 879 -42.24 -12.24 50.69
C LYS A 879 -43.00 -13.49 50.24
N ARG A 880 -43.90 -13.38 49.25
CA ARG A 880 -44.62 -14.54 48.68
C ARG A 880 -43.75 -15.43 47.78
N LYS A 881 -42.64 -14.92 47.25
CA LYS A 881 -41.80 -15.60 46.25
C LYS A 881 -40.46 -16.09 46.79
N LEU A 882 -40.02 -15.58 47.94
CA LEU A 882 -38.73 -15.86 48.55
C LEU A 882 -38.89 -16.65 49.86
N PRO A 883 -37.87 -17.42 50.28
CA PRO A 883 -37.83 -18.03 51.61
C PRO A 883 -38.01 -17.00 52.74
N PRO A 884 -38.54 -17.40 53.92
CA PRO A 884 -38.74 -16.48 55.04
C PRO A 884 -37.45 -15.90 55.62
N ASP A 885 -36.32 -16.61 55.48
CA ASP A 885 -35.03 -16.25 56.10
C ASP A 885 -34.13 -15.36 55.21
N VAL A 886 -34.63 -14.88 54.07
CA VAL A 886 -33.85 -14.04 53.14
C VAL A 886 -33.58 -12.66 53.72
N ARG A 887 -32.32 -12.21 53.64
CA ARG A 887 -31.94 -10.86 54.05
C ARG A 887 -32.06 -9.88 52.88
N HIS A 888 -32.89 -8.86 53.05
CA HIS A 888 -33.00 -7.74 52.11
C HIS A 888 -32.02 -6.63 52.51
N VAL A 889 -31.05 -6.36 51.64
CA VAL A 889 -29.92 -5.45 51.90
C VAL A 889 -29.80 -4.39 50.81
N THR A 890 -29.25 -3.24 51.16
CA THR A 890 -29.00 -2.15 50.20
C THR A 890 -27.72 -2.39 49.38
N LYS A 891 -27.63 -1.74 48.22
CA LYS A 891 -26.42 -1.72 47.38
C LYS A 891 -25.15 -1.33 48.15
N SER A 892 -25.24 -0.40 49.10
CA SER A 892 -24.12 0.06 49.92
C SER A 892 -23.49 -1.06 50.77
N TRP A 893 -24.29 -2.05 51.20
CA TRP A 893 -23.78 -3.22 51.93
C TRP A 893 -22.86 -4.06 51.07
N LEU A 894 -23.26 -4.33 49.82
CA LEU A 894 -22.48 -5.14 48.91
C LEU A 894 -21.14 -4.46 48.57
N ILE A 895 -21.17 -3.16 48.31
CA ILE A 895 -19.95 -2.36 48.07
C ILE A 895 -18.99 -2.49 49.26
N LYS A 896 -19.51 -2.39 50.48
CA LYS A 896 -18.70 -2.54 51.70
C LYS A 896 -18.11 -3.94 51.85
N CYS A 897 -18.88 -4.98 51.55
CA CYS A 897 -18.39 -6.36 51.60
C CYS A 897 -17.25 -6.61 50.61
N ILE A 898 -17.36 -6.06 49.40
CA ILE A 898 -16.33 -6.17 48.35
C ILE A 898 -15.08 -5.37 48.74
N ASN A 899 -15.23 -4.10 49.15
CA ASN A 899 -14.09 -3.24 49.48
C ASN A 899 -13.31 -3.73 50.71
N CYS A 900 -14.02 -4.26 51.71
CA CYS A 900 -13.38 -4.78 52.92
C CYS A 900 -12.98 -6.25 52.82
N VAL A 901 -13.30 -6.92 51.70
CA VAL A 901 -13.04 -8.35 51.47
C VAL A 901 -13.49 -9.19 52.69
N LYS A 902 -14.68 -8.88 53.21
CA LYS A 902 -15.29 -9.57 54.37
C LYS A 902 -16.82 -9.51 54.33
N LEU A 903 -17.49 -10.56 54.80
CA LEU A 903 -18.95 -10.56 54.96
C LEU A 903 -19.34 -9.62 56.11
N CYS A 904 -19.91 -8.46 55.79
CA CYS A 904 -20.27 -7.43 56.77
C CYS A 904 -21.65 -7.69 57.40
N ASP A 905 -21.86 -7.23 58.63
CA ASP A 905 -23.18 -7.29 59.28
C ASP A 905 -24.23 -6.49 58.50
N THR A 906 -25.43 -7.05 58.40
CA THR A 906 -26.56 -6.50 57.64
C THR A 906 -27.39 -5.48 58.42
N LYS A 907 -27.24 -5.40 59.76
CA LYS A 907 -28.09 -4.55 60.63
C LYS A 907 -28.20 -3.09 60.16
N ASN A 908 -27.09 -2.49 59.73
CA ASN A 908 -27.04 -1.08 59.32
C ASN A 908 -27.42 -0.83 57.85
N TYR A 909 -27.79 -1.88 57.11
CA TYR A 909 -28.07 -1.81 55.66
C TYR A 909 -29.39 -2.49 55.28
N THR A 910 -30.30 -2.58 56.24
CA THR A 910 -31.64 -3.11 56.02
C THR A 910 -32.47 -2.13 55.18
N VAL A 911 -33.36 -2.68 54.35
CA VAL A 911 -34.24 -1.89 53.49
C VAL A 911 -35.49 -1.48 54.29
N ILE A 912 -35.82 -0.19 54.26
CA ILE A 912 -36.98 0.36 54.98
C ILE A 912 -38.24 0.16 54.15
N VAL A 913 -39.27 -0.46 54.74
CA VAL A 913 -40.59 -0.60 54.10
C VAL A 913 -41.39 0.67 54.36
N LYS A 914 -41.80 1.39 53.31
CA LYS A 914 -42.70 2.53 53.45
C LYS A 914 -44.10 2.02 53.84
N PRO A 915 -44.77 2.63 54.85
CA PRO A 915 -46.15 2.30 55.18
C PRO A 915 -47.08 2.58 53.98
N PHE A 916 -48.21 1.88 53.94
CA PHE A 916 -49.25 2.09 52.92
C PHE A 916 -49.72 3.54 52.98
N GLN A 917 -49.63 4.27 51.86
CA GLN A 917 -50.37 5.51 51.64
C GLN A 917 -51.65 5.19 50.88
#